data_AF-A0A1F5HQ68-F1
#
_entry.id   AF-A0A1F5HQ68-F1
#
_cell.length_a   1.000
_cell.length_b   1.000
_cell.length_c   1.000
_cell.angle_alpha   90.00
_cell.angle_beta   90.00
_cell.angle_gamma   90.00
#
_symmetry.space_group_name_H-M   'P 1'
#
loop_
_entity.id
_entity.type
_entity.pdbx_description
1 polymer ?
#
loop_
_entity_poly.entity_id
_entity_poly.type
_entity_poly.pdbx_seq_one_letter_code
_entity_poly.pdbx_strand_id
1 'polypeptide(L)'
;MIKFLLFPSEDFKESSTFKDFLHILAILSFLFLLFYFLVLVFSPQIHHQELIDINSLTPWVRPWISQNEGRELPVMFIGSFIYLVFAYFLVVNYKTLTWFSNKIVQILSFLTTSIILVRTNPANLLAYGPNSDPRFNILWVLFLAFFLYGSYLFYHSSAFEKFGRIYLILLGVVFGFLVILVFEPSDPRDYGFYLGPALKLIQGEKLDSFYMQYNLLGTYLFKWMMDLGFKLIQMELTLRIIFIFWFFLYYKLATKLIKENFLVFLFMTALVTLRFLSLMRDPVFNAQITPIRLDLWVPLLFIVYKFGFFSPITAVVFAFNYVLDNFIGFLYLIGYLLMIALLFCIRKYRNQAVNFQGLFFLALPIIVSVVFQLYFFGSLLSPAGKIYRDINYGLIPILPHSMFWVIIAILPVYLYLVLKEESIKYQLTSLFLLILALLQLVYFYGRSHENNILNISGIFLLILFMCFDKLIKLNLARSVIYVVASLFILLSASVFAKFAFPKLSLAYSHLSHGKLIETHPLDKVIDNNPDLFSVYPSEQKIFVMSNYDSYFNYRYHFDQKGWFTPFVANVYLDDTVKLLKDMVSNGYKVVLWEQDMVNSVSEFNKSKYLIDQGLRFSLKRQGPLLLELRINEASNSSKLD
;
A
#
# COMPACT_ATOMS: atom_id res chain seq x y z
N MET A 1 -42.86 -20.99 9.70
CA MET A 1 -42.41 -19.67 9.20
C MET A 1 -40.93 -19.53 9.54
N ILE A 2 -40.05 -19.44 8.54
CA ILE A 2 -38.60 -19.30 8.75
C ILE A 2 -38.34 -17.86 9.21
N LYS A 3 -37.91 -17.67 10.46
CA LYS A 3 -37.60 -16.35 10.99
C LYS A 3 -36.14 -16.03 10.70
N PHE A 4 -35.90 -15.09 9.77
CA PHE A 4 -34.56 -14.56 9.52
C PHE A 4 -34.13 -13.65 10.67
N LEU A 5 -32.93 -13.88 11.18
CA LEU A 5 -32.31 -13.12 12.25
C LEU A 5 -31.37 -12.05 11.67
N LEU A 6 -31.44 -10.85 12.23
CA LEU A 6 -30.53 -9.74 11.94
C LEU A 6 -29.29 -9.75 12.84
N PHE A 7 -29.37 -10.43 13.99
CA PHE A 7 -28.30 -10.54 14.97
C PHE A 7 -28.09 -12.00 15.37
N PRO A 8 -26.85 -12.41 15.72
CA PRO A 8 -26.58 -13.76 16.20
C PRO A 8 -27.45 -14.09 17.43
N SER A 9 -28.07 -15.26 17.45
CA SER A 9 -28.78 -15.75 18.63
C SER A 9 -27.82 -16.11 19.77
N GLU A 10 -28.29 -16.20 21.01
CA GLU A 10 -27.45 -16.67 22.12
C GLU A 10 -26.98 -18.12 21.88
N ASP A 11 -27.86 -19.00 21.37
CA ASP A 11 -27.46 -20.34 20.89
C ASP A 11 -26.32 -20.29 19.87
N PHE A 12 -26.26 -19.26 19.02
CA PHE A 12 -25.17 -19.14 18.06
C PHE A 12 -23.86 -18.80 18.78
N LYS A 13 -23.86 -18.03 19.86
CA LYS A 13 -22.60 -17.76 20.59
C LYS A 13 -22.14 -18.99 21.37
N GLU A 14 -23.08 -19.72 21.95
CA GLU A 14 -22.80 -20.89 22.78
C GLU A 14 -22.51 -22.16 21.97
N SER A 15 -23.03 -22.30 20.74
CA SER A 15 -22.77 -23.49 19.94
C SER A 15 -21.33 -23.52 19.42
N SER A 16 -20.53 -24.45 19.89
CA SER A 16 -19.14 -24.63 19.44
C SER A 16 -18.88 -26.04 18.89
N THR A 17 -19.89 -26.64 18.26
CA THR A 17 -19.70 -27.97 17.67
C THR A 17 -18.88 -27.87 16.37
N PHE A 18 -17.93 -28.78 16.20
CA PHE A 18 -17.15 -28.89 14.96
C PHE A 18 -18.05 -29.12 13.73
N LYS A 19 -19.21 -29.75 13.92
CA LYS A 19 -20.22 -29.95 12.87
C LYS A 19 -20.82 -28.63 12.38
N ASP A 20 -21.17 -27.73 13.30
CA ASP A 20 -21.67 -26.39 12.94
C ASP A 20 -20.60 -25.58 12.21
N PHE A 21 -19.34 -25.72 12.63
CA PHE A 21 -18.22 -25.08 11.96
C PHE A 21 -18.09 -25.54 10.50
N LEU A 22 -18.10 -26.86 10.24
CA LEU A 22 -18.06 -27.40 8.87
C LEU A 22 -19.27 -26.97 8.02
N HIS A 23 -20.46 -26.91 8.62
CA HIS A 23 -21.67 -26.42 7.95
C HIS A 23 -21.49 -24.96 7.52
N ILE A 24 -21.03 -24.08 8.40
CA ILE A 24 -20.78 -22.67 8.10
C ILE A 24 -19.68 -22.50 7.06
N LEU A 25 -18.58 -23.24 7.18
CA LEU A 25 -17.50 -23.19 6.19
C LEU A 25 -18.00 -23.56 4.78
N ALA A 26 -18.91 -24.53 4.66
CA ALA A 26 -19.45 -24.92 3.36
C ALA A 26 -20.32 -23.81 2.74
N ILE A 27 -21.12 -23.12 3.56
CA ILE A 27 -21.88 -21.94 3.13
C ILE A 27 -20.94 -20.83 2.63
N LEU A 28 -19.89 -20.54 3.39
CA LEU A 28 -18.91 -19.51 3.03
C LEU A 28 -18.10 -19.87 1.78
N SER A 29 -17.75 -21.15 1.63
CA SER A 29 -17.08 -21.68 0.43
C SER A 29 -17.96 -21.51 -0.80
N PHE A 30 -19.25 -21.83 -0.70
CA PHE A 30 -20.19 -21.62 -1.79
C PHE A 30 -20.38 -20.14 -2.14
N LEU A 31 -20.49 -19.26 -1.14
CA LEU A 31 -20.56 -17.82 -1.36
C LEU A 31 -19.30 -17.30 -2.06
N PHE A 32 -18.11 -17.77 -1.67
CA PHE A 32 -16.84 -17.47 -2.34
C PHE A 32 -16.89 -17.88 -3.82
N LEU A 33 -17.31 -19.12 -4.12
CA LEU A 33 -17.42 -19.61 -5.49
C LEU A 33 -18.36 -18.73 -6.31
N LEU A 34 -19.54 -18.40 -5.77
CA LEU A 34 -20.51 -17.51 -6.43
C LEU A 34 -19.88 -16.15 -6.74
N PHE A 35 -19.21 -15.53 -5.77
CA PHE A 35 -18.55 -14.24 -5.96
C PHE A 35 -17.44 -14.31 -7.02
N TYR A 36 -16.57 -15.32 -6.93
CA TYR A 36 -15.51 -15.57 -7.92
C TYR A 36 -16.06 -15.71 -9.33
N PHE A 37 -17.09 -16.54 -9.54
CA PHE A 37 -17.70 -16.74 -10.85
C PHE A 37 -18.40 -15.48 -11.36
N LEU A 38 -19.10 -14.73 -10.50
CA LEU A 38 -19.73 -13.46 -10.90
C LEU A 38 -18.69 -12.47 -11.43
N VAL A 39 -17.55 -12.31 -10.73
CA VAL A 39 -16.47 -11.43 -11.19
C VAL A 39 -15.93 -11.87 -12.56
N LEU A 40 -15.71 -13.18 -12.76
CA LEU A 40 -15.24 -13.69 -14.05
C LEU A 40 -16.26 -13.47 -15.18
N VAL A 41 -17.54 -13.74 -14.92
CA VAL A 41 -18.62 -13.60 -15.91
C VAL A 41 -18.82 -12.14 -16.32
N PHE A 42 -18.73 -11.21 -15.36
CA PHE A 42 -18.91 -9.78 -15.62
C PHE A 42 -17.62 -9.04 -15.96
N SER A 43 -16.46 -9.71 -15.95
CA SER A 43 -15.17 -9.10 -16.25
C SER A 43 -15.15 -8.33 -17.59
N PRO A 44 -15.71 -8.83 -18.71
CA PRO A 44 -15.75 -8.08 -19.96
C PRO A 44 -16.49 -6.73 -19.86
N GLN A 45 -17.60 -6.69 -19.12
CA GLN A 45 -18.39 -5.47 -18.92
C GLN A 45 -17.74 -4.51 -17.93
N ILE A 46 -17.02 -5.03 -16.92
CA ILE A 46 -16.24 -4.22 -16.00
C ILE A 46 -15.13 -3.47 -16.76
N HIS A 47 -14.56 -4.10 -17.79
CA HIS A 47 -13.40 -3.59 -18.53
C HIS A 47 -13.71 -2.91 -19.88
N HIS A 48 -14.97 -2.72 -20.25
CA HIS A 48 -15.35 -2.03 -21.49
C HIS A 48 -15.36 -0.50 -21.30
N GLN A 49 -14.47 0.24 -21.97
CA GLN A 49 -14.39 1.72 -21.85
C GLN A 49 -14.03 2.48 -23.14
N GLU A 50 -14.26 3.80 -23.12
CA GLU A 50 -13.87 4.74 -24.18
C GLU A 50 -12.35 4.94 -24.19
N LEU A 51 -11.76 4.91 -25.39
CA LEU A 51 -10.33 5.03 -25.60
C LEU A 51 -9.86 6.49 -25.45
N ILE A 52 -8.87 6.70 -24.59
CA ILE A 52 -8.14 7.97 -24.51
C ILE A 52 -7.14 8.04 -25.67
N ASP A 53 -7.01 9.20 -26.30
CA ASP A 53 -5.94 9.44 -27.27
C ASP A 53 -4.58 9.42 -26.56
N ILE A 54 -3.83 8.33 -26.72
CA ILE A 54 -2.53 8.13 -26.08
C ILE A 54 -1.50 9.20 -26.48
N ASN A 55 -1.69 9.86 -27.63
CA ASN A 55 -0.81 10.92 -28.10
C ASN A 55 -1.01 12.23 -27.33
N SER A 56 -2.17 12.41 -26.68
CA SER A 56 -2.43 13.53 -25.78
C SER A 56 -1.66 13.43 -24.45
N LEU A 57 -1.05 12.28 -24.16
CA LEU A 57 -0.32 12.01 -22.92
C LEU A 57 1.19 12.15 -23.10
N THR A 58 1.88 12.50 -22.01
CA THR A 58 3.34 12.61 -21.95
C THR A 58 4.02 11.24 -22.15
N PRO A 59 5.23 11.19 -22.72
CA PRO A 59 5.90 9.93 -23.07
C PRO A 59 6.08 8.96 -21.90
N TRP A 60 6.28 9.47 -20.69
CA TRP A 60 6.44 8.64 -19.48
C TRP A 60 5.13 8.11 -18.90
N VAL A 61 3.97 8.69 -19.27
CA VAL A 61 2.64 8.19 -18.84
C VAL A 61 2.12 7.11 -19.79
N ARG A 62 2.38 7.21 -21.10
CA ARG A 62 1.87 6.29 -22.13
C ARG A 62 2.07 4.79 -21.79
N PRO A 63 3.24 4.34 -21.28
CA PRO A 63 3.46 2.92 -20.98
C PRO A 63 2.56 2.37 -19.87
N TRP A 64 1.93 3.24 -19.08
CA TRP A 64 1.12 2.88 -17.92
C TRP A 64 -0.38 2.90 -18.18
N ILE A 65 -0.81 3.34 -19.37
CA ILE A 65 -2.21 3.33 -19.79
C ILE A 65 -2.40 2.15 -20.72
N SER A 66 -3.06 1.09 -20.26
CA SER A 66 -3.47 0.01 -21.16
C SER A 66 -4.89 0.27 -21.67
N GLN A 67 -5.12 0.06 -22.97
CA GLN A 67 -6.36 0.40 -23.68
C GLN A 67 -7.60 -0.43 -23.26
N ASN A 68 -7.49 -1.28 -22.23
CA ASN A 68 -8.53 -2.18 -21.74
C ASN A 68 -8.79 -2.04 -20.22
N GLU A 69 -8.50 -0.88 -19.64
CA GLU A 69 -8.65 -0.64 -18.19
C GLU A 69 -10.05 -0.13 -17.82
N GLY A 70 -10.60 -0.69 -16.75
CA GLY A 70 -12.04 -0.76 -16.51
C GLY A 70 -12.57 -0.02 -15.29
N ARG A 71 -13.71 -0.45 -14.76
CA ARG A 71 -14.32 0.00 -13.50
C ARG A 71 -13.95 -0.94 -12.34
N GLU A 72 -12.80 -1.59 -12.42
CA GLU A 72 -12.38 -2.64 -11.47
C GLU A 72 -12.37 -2.12 -10.02
N LEU A 73 -11.75 -0.96 -9.76
CA LEU A 73 -11.69 -0.36 -8.43
C LEU A 73 -13.06 -0.16 -7.80
N PRO A 74 -13.99 0.64 -8.39
CA PRO A 74 -15.28 0.88 -7.76
C PRO A 74 -16.14 -0.40 -7.66
N VAL A 75 -16.10 -1.27 -8.67
CA VAL A 75 -16.88 -2.52 -8.67
C VAL A 75 -16.39 -3.48 -7.60
N MET A 76 -15.09 -3.73 -7.52
CA MET A 76 -14.50 -4.66 -6.55
C MET A 76 -14.55 -4.12 -5.12
N PHE A 77 -14.41 -2.81 -4.94
CA PHE A 77 -14.59 -2.16 -3.65
C PHE A 77 -16.00 -2.38 -3.10
N ILE A 78 -17.02 -1.97 -3.86
CA ILE A 78 -18.43 -2.13 -3.45
C ILE A 78 -18.79 -3.61 -3.33
N GLY A 79 -18.38 -4.42 -4.30
CA GLY A 79 -18.63 -5.86 -4.35
C GLY A 79 -18.08 -6.60 -3.13
N SER A 80 -16.89 -6.23 -2.63
CA SER A 80 -16.30 -6.88 -1.46
C SER A 80 -17.01 -6.52 -0.15
N PHE A 81 -17.54 -5.29 -0.02
CA PHE A 81 -18.41 -4.92 1.10
C PHE A 81 -19.73 -5.70 1.05
N ILE A 82 -20.39 -5.75 -0.12
CA ILE A 82 -21.63 -6.50 -0.32
C ILE A 82 -21.40 -7.98 0.00
N TYR A 83 -20.30 -8.57 -0.47
CA TYR A 83 -19.90 -9.95 -0.20
C TYR A 83 -19.83 -10.24 1.31
N LEU A 84 -19.19 -9.38 2.11
CA LEU A 84 -19.12 -9.57 3.56
C LEU A 84 -20.47 -9.36 4.27
N VAL A 85 -21.32 -8.46 3.77
CA VAL A 85 -22.69 -8.29 4.29
C VAL A 85 -23.51 -9.56 4.04
N PHE A 86 -23.43 -10.15 2.84
CA PHE A 86 -24.06 -11.43 2.58
C PHE A 86 -23.48 -12.55 3.45
N ALA A 87 -22.17 -12.60 3.62
CA ALA A 87 -21.53 -13.56 4.52
C ALA A 87 -22.07 -13.43 5.95
N TYR A 88 -22.20 -12.20 6.48
CA TYR A 88 -22.80 -11.94 7.79
C TYR A 88 -24.20 -12.55 7.89
N PHE A 89 -25.08 -12.23 6.94
CA PHE A 89 -26.45 -12.71 6.95
C PHE A 89 -26.54 -14.23 6.86
N LEU A 90 -25.74 -14.85 5.99
CA LEU A 90 -25.71 -16.31 5.84
C LEU A 90 -25.17 -17.01 7.09
N VAL A 91 -24.14 -16.46 7.73
CA VAL A 91 -23.58 -17.00 8.99
C VAL A 91 -24.60 -16.92 10.12
N VAL A 92 -25.25 -15.77 10.31
CA VAL A 92 -26.26 -15.57 11.37
C VAL A 92 -27.45 -16.51 11.17
N ASN A 93 -27.79 -16.84 9.92
CA ASN A 93 -28.93 -17.67 9.56
C ASN A 93 -28.56 -19.10 9.13
N TYR A 94 -27.36 -19.59 9.45
CA TYR A 94 -26.84 -20.86 8.91
C TYR A 94 -27.77 -22.07 9.12
N LYS A 95 -28.53 -22.09 10.22
CA LYS A 95 -29.48 -23.17 10.55
C LYS A 95 -30.62 -23.29 9.54
N THR A 96 -31.00 -22.22 8.84
CA THR A 96 -32.04 -22.26 7.81
C THR A 96 -31.54 -22.87 6.50
N LEU A 97 -30.22 -22.90 6.30
CA LEU A 97 -29.54 -23.39 5.10
C LEU A 97 -29.16 -24.87 5.24
N THR A 98 -30.17 -25.72 5.48
CA THR A 98 -30.00 -27.13 5.84
C THR A 98 -29.26 -27.96 4.79
N TRP A 99 -29.31 -27.56 3.51
CA TRP A 99 -28.61 -28.26 2.42
C TRP A 99 -27.09 -28.33 2.62
N PHE A 100 -26.50 -27.32 3.24
CA PHE A 100 -25.05 -27.29 3.53
C PHE A 100 -24.65 -28.15 4.73
N SER A 101 -25.61 -28.76 5.43
CA SER A 101 -25.33 -29.80 6.43
C SER A 101 -25.01 -31.17 5.79
N ASN A 102 -25.30 -31.33 4.49
CA ASN A 102 -25.01 -32.56 3.75
C ASN A 102 -23.49 -32.69 3.49
N LYS A 103 -22.90 -33.84 3.86
CA LYS A 103 -21.47 -34.12 3.71
C LYS A 103 -20.98 -34.02 2.26
N ILE A 104 -21.77 -34.43 1.27
CA ILE A 104 -21.40 -34.36 -0.14
C ILE A 104 -21.28 -32.90 -0.58
N VAL A 105 -22.24 -32.06 -0.19
CA VAL A 105 -22.22 -30.61 -0.48
C VAL A 105 -21.01 -29.95 0.16
N GLN A 106 -20.69 -30.31 1.41
CA GLN A 106 -19.49 -29.83 2.11
C GLN A 106 -18.22 -30.22 1.34
N ILE A 107 -18.05 -31.50 1.00
CA ILE A 107 -16.89 -32.01 0.27
C ILE A 107 -16.74 -31.30 -1.08
N LEU A 108 -17.81 -31.18 -1.87
CA LEU A 108 -17.77 -30.52 -3.17
C LEU A 108 -17.43 -29.03 -3.07
N SER A 109 -18.01 -28.32 -2.09
CA SER A 109 -17.74 -26.90 -1.86
C SER A 109 -16.27 -26.68 -1.45
N PHE A 110 -15.75 -27.51 -0.55
CA PHE A 110 -14.37 -27.45 -0.10
C PHE A 110 -13.38 -27.82 -1.19
N LEU A 111 -13.63 -28.90 -1.93
CA LEU A 111 -12.78 -29.34 -3.01
C LEU A 111 -12.68 -28.27 -4.10
N THR A 112 -13.82 -27.75 -4.57
CA THR A 112 -13.84 -26.73 -5.62
C THR A 112 -13.14 -25.44 -5.19
N THR A 113 -13.41 -24.99 -3.95
CA THR A 113 -12.73 -23.81 -3.38
C THR A 113 -11.23 -24.06 -3.27
N SER A 114 -10.81 -25.21 -2.76
CA SER A 114 -9.40 -25.58 -2.62
C SER A 114 -8.69 -25.65 -3.96
N ILE A 115 -9.33 -26.18 -5.01
CA ILE A 115 -8.76 -26.20 -6.37
C ILE A 115 -8.48 -24.78 -6.87
N ILE A 116 -9.42 -23.85 -6.68
CA ILE A 116 -9.23 -22.44 -7.08
C ILE A 116 -8.09 -21.81 -6.27
N LEU A 117 -8.10 -21.97 -4.95
CA LEU A 117 -7.10 -21.37 -4.07
C LEU A 117 -5.69 -21.95 -4.30
N VAL A 118 -5.55 -23.25 -4.53
CA VAL A 118 -4.25 -23.88 -4.83
C VAL A 118 -3.73 -23.48 -6.22
N ARG A 119 -4.62 -23.15 -7.16
CA ARG A 119 -4.25 -22.60 -8.47
C ARG A 119 -3.87 -21.12 -8.42
N THR A 120 -4.00 -20.45 -7.27
CA THR A 120 -3.44 -19.10 -7.14
C THR A 120 -1.95 -19.18 -7.36
N ASN A 121 -1.46 -18.37 -8.28
CA ASN A 121 -0.12 -18.48 -8.80
C ASN A 121 0.55 -17.11 -8.75
N PRO A 122 1.40 -16.84 -7.75
CA PRO A 122 2.22 -15.65 -7.74
C PRO A 122 3.27 -15.65 -8.87
N ALA A 123 3.27 -16.63 -9.79
CA ALA A 123 4.22 -16.74 -10.91
C ALA A 123 4.37 -15.49 -11.75
N ASN A 124 3.36 -14.63 -11.86
CA ASN A 124 3.56 -13.36 -12.56
C ASN A 124 4.59 -12.47 -11.85
N LEU A 125 4.65 -12.50 -10.52
CA LEU A 125 5.77 -11.91 -9.77
C LEU A 125 7.06 -12.72 -9.98
N LEU A 126 6.95 -14.06 -10.01
CA LEU A 126 8.09 -14.94 -10.24
C LEU A 126 8.65 -14.91 -11.67
N ALA A 127 7.97 -14.29 -12.64
CA ALA A 127 8.51 -14.12 -13.98
C ALA A 127 9.56 -13.00 -14.03
N TYR A 128 9.44 -11.98 -13.18
CA TYR A 128 10.30 -10.79 -13.20
C TYR A 128 11.49 -10.86 -12.24
N GLY A 129 11.45 -11.72 -11.22
CA GLY A 129 12.57 -11.85 -10.27
C GLY A 129 13.79 -12.59 -10.85
N PRO A 130 14.97 -12.43 -10.24
CA PRO A 130 16.21 -13.04 -10.72
C PRO A 130 16.14 -14.57 -10.77
N ASN A 131 16.90 -15.16 -11.68
CA ASN A 131 17.09 -16.62 -11.70
C ASN A 131 17.81 -17.05 -10.43
N SER A 132 17.19 -17.94 -9.65
CA SER A 132 17.77 -18.53 -8.45
C SER A 132 18.08 -19.99 -8.69
N ASP A 133 19.27 -20.46 -8.26
CA ASP A 133 19.57 -21.89 -8.21
C ASP A 133 18.58 -22.59 -7.24
N PRO A 134 17.86 -23.63 -7.67
CA PRO A 134 16.93 -24.38 -6.83
C PRO A 134 17.55 -24.90 -5.52
N ARG A 135 18.87 -25.18 -5.50
CA ARG A 135 19.58 -25.64 -4.30
C ARG A 135 19.57 -24.59 -3.19
N PHE A 136 19.75 -23.32 -3.54
CA PHE A 136 19.67 -22.23 -2.57
C PHE A 136 18.25 -22.09 -2.01
N ASN A 137 17.22 -22.24 -2.84
CA ASN A 137 15.83 -22.21 -2.38
C ASN A 137 15.55 -23.31 -1.34
N ILE A 138 16.05 -24.52 -1.58
CA ILE A 138 15.92 -25.64 -0.63
C ILE A 138 16.67 -25.33 0.68
N LEU A 139 17.91 -24.84 0.61
CA LEU A 139 18.69 -24.48 1.80
C LEU A 139 18.02 -23.39 2.63
N TRP A 140 17.42 -22.39 2.00
CA TRP A 140 16.67 -21.33 2.67
C TRP A 140 15.45 -21.89 3.42
N VAL A 141 14.66 -22.74 2.76
CA VAL A 141 13.49 -23.38 3.38
C VAL A 141 13.90 -24.28 4.54
N LEU A 142 14.97 -25.06 4.38
CA LEU A 142 15.51 -25.91 5.45
C LEU A 142 16.00 -25.08 6.64
N PHE A 143 16.76 -24.01 6.40
CA PHE A 143 17.19 -23.08 7.45
C PHE A 143 15.99 -22.52 8.22
N LEU A 144 14.97 -22.05 7.51
CA LEU A 144 13.76 -21.51 8.13
C LEU A 144 12.99 -22.59 8.90
N ALA A 145 12.93 -23.83 8.40
CA ALA A 145 12.30 -24.94 9.09
C ALA A 145 13.03 -25.29 10.40
N PHE A 146 14.36 -25.35 10.38
CA PHE A 146 15.17 -25.54 11.59
C PHE A 146 15.02 -24.37 12.57
N PHE A 147 14.98 -23.13 12.08
CA PHE A 147 14.76 -21.95 12.90
C PHE A 147 13.38 -21.98 13.59
N LEU A 148 12.32 -22.32 12.86
CA LEU A 148 10.97 -22.44 13.41
C LEU A 148 10.88 -23.57 14.45
N TYR A 149 11.47 -24.73 14.15
CA TYR A 149 11.51 -25.86 15.07
C TYR A 149 12.32 -25.56 16.33
N GLY A 150 13.52 -24.99 16.19
CA GLY A 150 14.34 -24.55 17.31
C GLY A 150 13.65 -23.49 18.16
N SER A 151 12.96 -22.53 17.53
CA SER A 151 12.16 -21.52 18.22
C SER A 151 10.99 -22.15 18.98
N TYR A 152 10.32 -23.15 18.39
CA TYR A 152 9.26 -23.90 19.07
C TYR A 152 9.77 -24.61 20.32
N LEU A 153 10.89 -25.34 20.20
CA LEU A 153 11.52 -26.03 21.33
C LEU A 153 11.94 -25.05 22.42
N PHE A 154 12.58 -23.94 22.04
CA PHE A 154 12.99 -22.91 22.98
C PHE A 154 11.77 -22.32 23.69
N TYR A 155 10.73 -21.95 22.95
CA TYR A 155 9.51 -21.34 23.48
C TYR A 155 8.80 -22.21 24.52
N HIS A 156 8.84 -23.54 24.36
CA HIS A 156 8.23 -24.50 25.28
C HIS A 156 9.20 -25.02 26.37
N SER A 157 10.43 -24.51 26.40
CA SER A 157 11.39 -24.84 27.45
C SER A 157 11.26 -23.93 28.66
N SER A 158 11.67 -24.40 29.84
CA SER A 158 11.76 -23.57 31.06
C SER A 158 12.74 -22.39 30.92
N ALA A 159 13.66 -22.45 29.97
CA ALA A 159 14.57 -21.36 29.67
C ALA A 159 13.84 -20.14 29.07
N PHE A 160 12.72 -20.32 28.37
CA PHE A 160 11.96 -19.21 27.79
C PHE A 160 11.35 -18.30 28.86
N GLU A 161 10.92 -18.84 30.00
CA GLU A 161 10.43 -18.03 31.11
C GLU A 161 11.50 -17.06 31.62
N LYS A 162 12.77 -17.48 31.60
CA LYS A 162 13.91 -16.68 32.04
C LYS A 162 14.46 -15.76 30.94
N PHE A 163 14.55 -16.26 29.71
CA PHE A 163 15.31 -15.62 28.62
C PHE A 163 14.47 -15.20 27.41
N GLY A 164 13.17 -15.49 27.38
CA GLY A 164 12.31 -15.27 26.21
C GLY A 164 12.24 -13.81 25.77
N ARG A 165 12.23 -12.87 26.72
CA ARG A 165 12.28 -11.42 26.42
C ARG A 165 13.59 -11.03 25.74
N ILE A 166 14.72 -11.55 26.23
CA ILE A 166 16.04 -11.27 25.66
C ILE A 166 16.12 -11.86 24.25
N TYR A 167 15.64 -13.09 24.06
CA TYR A 167 15.57 -13.74 22.75
C TYR A 167 14.78 -12.91 21.73
N LEU A 168 13.58 -12.45 22.09
CA LEU A 168 12.75 -11.62 21.21
C LEU A 168 13.40 -10.26 20.90
N ILE A 169 14.05 -9.63 21.88
CA ILE A 169 14.80 -8.37 21.67
C ILE A 169 15.97 -8.62 20.71
N LEU A 170 16.74 -9.69 20.91
CA LEU A 170 17.86 -10.05 20.05
C LEU A 170 17.38 -10.26 18.60
N LEU A 171 16.28 -10.99 18.40
CA LEU A 171 15.69 -11.17 17.06
C LEU A 171 15.28 -9.84 16.43
N GLY A 172 14.65 -8.95 17.22
CA GLY A 172 14.28 -7.61 16.74
C GLY A 172 15.50 -6.77 16.36
N VAL A 173 16.58 -6.85 17.14
CA VAL A 173 17.85 -6.18 16.85
C VAL A 173 18.50 -6.74 15.59
N VAL A 174 18.58 -8.07 15.45
CA VAL A 174 19.13 -8.74 14.25
C VAL A 174 18.32 -8.36 13.01
N PHE A 175 16.98 -8.35 13.10
CA PHE A 175 16.13 -7.90 12.01
C PHE A 175 16.37 -6.42 11.66
N GLY A 176 16.47 -5.54 12.66
CA GLY A 176 16.76 -4.12 12.44
C GLY A 176 18.10 -3.90 11.74
N PHE A 177 19.14 -4.59 12.18
CA PHE A 177 20.45 -4.57 11.51
C PHE A 177 20.35 -5.09 10.08
N LEU A 178 19.63 -6.19 9.84
CA LEU A 178 19.43 -6.73 8.51
C LEU A 178 18.74 -5.70 7.58
N VAL A 179 17.68 -5.03 8.04
CA VAL A 179 17.00 -4.00 7.25
C VAL A 179 17.92 -2.84 6.88
N ILE A 180 18.85 -2.45 7.76
CA ILE A 180 19.84 -1.41 7.46
C ILE A 180 20.89 -1.92 6.47
N LEU A 181 21.38 -3.15 6.67
CA LEU A 181 22.42 -3.76 5.83
C LEU A 181 21.94 -4.11 4.42
N VAL A 182 20.65 -4.37 4.21
CA VAL A 182 20.05 -4.55 2.87
C VAL A 182 19.79 -3.18 2.24
N PHE A 183 20.83 -2.35 2.19
CA PHE A 183 20.75 -1.03 1.61
C PHE A 183 20.79 -1.12 0.08
N GLU A 184 19.66 -0.85 -0.55
CA GLU A 184 19.55 -0.70 -1.99
C GLU A 184 19.18 0.76 -2.29
N PRO A 185 19.93 1.48 -3.16
CA PRO A 185 19.60 2.85 -3.54
C PRO A 185 18.16 2.95 -4.06
N SER A 186 17.40 3.91 -3.55
CA SER A 186 15.98 4.07 -3.88
C SER A 186 15.74 4.57 -5.32
N ASP A 187 14.49 4.55 -5.79
CA ASP A 187 14.09 5.26 -7.02
C ASP A 187 13.87 6.75 -6.71
N PRO A 188 14.77 7.66 -7.13
CA PRO A 188 14.64 9.07 -6.77
C PRO A 188 13.44 9.75 -7.46
N ARG A 189 12.86 9.14 -8.51
CA ARG A 189 11.60 9.61 -9.13
C ARG A 189 10.45 9.49 -8.16
N ASP A 190 10.36 8.34 -7.48
CA ASP A 190 9.30 8.05 -6.52
C ASP A 190 9.44 8.97 -5.29
N TYR A 191 10.66 9.19 -4.82
CA TYR A 191 10.96 10.16 -3.75
C TYR A 191 10.64 11.61 -4.18
N GLY A 192 10.77 11.93 -5.47
CA GLY A 192 10.41 13.23 -6.05
C GLY A 192 8.99 13.66 -5.70
N PHE A 193 8.04 12.74 -5.59
CA PHE A 193 6.64 13.03 -5.22
C PHE A 193 6.44 13.47 -3.76
N TYR A 194 7.45 13.31 -2.88
CA TYR A 194 7.50 14.00 -1.59
C TYR A 194 8.44 15.20 -1.63
N LEU A 195 9.60 15.08 -2.27
CA LEU A 195 10.63 16.12 -2.31
C LEU A 195 10.16 17.40 -3.00
N GLY A 196 9.47 17.29 -4.15
CA GLY A 196 9.00 18.44 -4.91
C GLY A 196 7.98 19.28 -4.12
N PRO A 197 6.88 18.66 -3.64
CA PRO A 197 5.94 19.33 -2.73
C PRO A 197 6.61 19.90 -1.47
N ALA A 198 7.55 19.17 -0.85
CA ALA A 198 8.27 19.64 0.33
C ALA A 198 9.12 20.90 0.01
N LEU A 199 9.82 20.89 -1.11
CA LEU A 199 10.64 22.02 -1.57
C LEU A 199 9.80 23.27 -1.82
N LYS A 200 8.63 23.12 -2.46
CA LYS A 200 7.69 24.23 -2.65
C LYS A 200 7.24 24.84 -1.33
N LEU A 201 6.95 24.01 -0.32
CA LEU A 201 6.60 24.51 1.02
C LEU A 201 7.76 25.24 1.70
N ILE A 202 9.00 24.79 1.51
CA ILE A 202 10.20 25.50 2.00
C ILE A 202 10.33 26.86 1.32
N GLN A 203 10.00 26.93 0.03
CA GLN A 203 10.02 28.15 -0.78
C GLN A 203 8.83 29.09 -0.51
N GLY A 204 7.95 28.75 0.43
CA GLY A 204 6.83 29.61 0.85
C GLY A 204 5.60 29.53 -0.05
N GLU A 205 5.52 28.53 -0.95
CA GLU A 205 4.29 28.28 -1.71
C GLU A 205 3.15 27.80 -0.80
N LYS A 206 1.92 28.10 -1.19
CA LYS A 206 0.72 27.67 -0.48
C LYS A 206 0.39 26.22 -0.83
N LEU A 207 -0.24 25.50 0.09
CA LEU A 207 -0.61 24.09 -0.12
C LEU A 207 -1.56 23.86 -1.31
N ASP A 208 -2.34 24.88 -1.69
CA ASP A 208 -3.28 24.85 -2.81
C ASP A 208 -2.66 25.20 -4.16
N SER A 209 -1.37 25.58 -4.22
CA SER A 209 -0.71 26.05 -5.45
C SER A 209 0.04 24.96 -6.22
N PHE A 210 0.01 23.71 -5.75
CA PHE A 210 0.67 22.60 -6.43
C PHE A 210 -0.03 21.26 -6.21
N TYR A 211 0.25 20.35 -7.13
CA TYR A 211 -0.17 18.97 -7.11
C TYR A 211 0.64 18.14 -6.11
N MET A 212 -0.06 17.35 -5.29
CA MET A 212 0.53 16.38 -4.38
C MET A 212 -0.08 14.99 -4.62
N GLN A 213 0.75 14.05 -5.09
CA GLN A 213 0.31 12.69 -5.38
C GLN A 213 0.20 11.81 -4.14
N TYR A 214 1.10 12.00 -3.18
CA TYR A 214 1.13 11.26 -1.92
C TYR A 214 0.50 12.07 -0.79
N ASN A 215 0.85 11.76 0.45
CA ASN A 215 0.20 12.34 1.62
C ASN A 215 1.00 13.49 2.22
N LEU A 216 0.28 14.38 2.90
CA LEU A 216 0.84 15.57 3.55
C LEU A 216 1.79 15.19 4.70
N LEU A 217 1.51 14.07 5.39
CA LEU A 217 2.38 13.54 6.45
C LEU A 217 3.80 13.26 5.94
N GLY A 218 3.92 12.52 4.84
CA GLY A 218 5.20 12.23 4.21
C GLY A 218 5.86 13.50 3.66
N THR A 219 5.09 14.39 3.05
CA THR A 219 5.61 15.69 2.56
C THR A 219 6.24 16.51 3.69
N TYR A 220 5.60 16.61 4.87
CA TYR A 220 6.19 17.31 6.01
C TYR A 220 7.41 16.60 6.60
N LEU A 221 7.42 15.26 6.62
CA LEU A 221 8.61 14.51 7.03
C LEU A 221 9.80 14.82 6.12
N PHE A 222 9.59 14.81 4.80
CA PHE A 222 10.62 15.16 3.83
C PHE A 222 11.03 16.64 3.93
N LYS A 223 10.08 17.55 4.15
CA LYS A 223 10.37 18.96 4.43
C LYS A 223 11.35 19.10 5.60
N TRP A 224 11.08 18.45 6.73
CA TRP A 224 11.98 18.52 7.90
C TRP A 224 13.36 17.93 7.62
N MET A 225 13.43 16.82 6.88
CA MET A 225 14.72 16.26 6.47
C MET A 225 15.51 17.22 5.57
N MET A 226 14.82 17.92 4.66
CA MET A 226 15.44 18.93 3.78
C MET A 226 15.86 20.19 4.54
N ASP A 227 15.05 20.66 5.50
CA ASP A 227 15.40 21.77 6.39
C ASP A 227 16.67 21.44 7.23
N LEU A 228 16.88 20.16 7.57
CA LEU A 228 18.07 19.64 8.23
C LEU A 228 19.26 19.40 7.30
N GLY A 229 19.12 19.65 5.99
CA GLY A 229 20.18 19.46 5.00
C GLY A 229 20.46 17.99 4.68
N PHE A 230 19.51 17.07 4.89
CA PHE A 230 19.73 15.65 4.64
C PHE A 230 19.98 15.38 3.15
N LYS A 231 20.89 14.45 2.86
CA LYS A 231 21.07 13.82 1.55
C LYS A 231 20.10 12.64 1.37
N LEU A 232 19.93 12.13 0.15
CA LEU A 232 19.01 11.00 -0.12
C LEU A 232 19.30 9.81 0.79
N ILE A 233 20.58 9.51 0.98
CA ILE A 233 20.99 8.40 1.84
C ILE A 233 20.50 8.50 3.29
N GLN A 234 20.47 9.71 3.85
CA GLN A 234 19.98 9.96 5.21
C GLN A 234 18.44 9.91 5.27
N MET A 235 17.77 10.35 4.21
CA MET A 235 16.32 10.25 4.08
C MET A 235 15.86 8.79 4.01
N GLU A 236 16.55 7.97 3.21
CA GLU A 236 16.31 6.53 3.09
C GLU A 236 16.55 5.81 4.43
N LEU A 237 17.63 6.14 5.15
CA LEU A 237 17.90 5.61 6.48
C LEU A 237 16.76 5.95 7.46
N THR A 238 16.24 7.17 7.41
CA THR A 238 15.12 7.60 8.25
C THR A 238 13.87 6.75 7.96
N LEU A 239 13.54 6.52 6.69
CA LEU A 239 12.42 5.67 6.31
C LEU A 239 12.62 4.19 6.70
N ARG A 240 13.85 3.67 6.67
CA ARG A 240 14.19 2.33 7.19
C ARG A 240 13.98 2.22 8.70
N ILE A 241 14.39 3.24 9.46
CA ILE A 241 14.14 3.30 10.91
C ILE A 241 12.63 3.31 11.19
N ILE A 242 11.86 4.09 10.43
CA ILE A 242 10.40 4.11 10.55
C ILE A 242 9.79 2.74 10.20
N PHE A 243 10.30 2.07 9.16
CA PHE A 243 9.88 0.73 8.79
C PHE A 243 10.12 -0.30 9.91
N ILE A 244 11.30 -0.29 10.53
CA ILE A 244 11.62 -1.14 11.69
C ILE A 244 10.69 -0.82 12.87
N PHE A 245 10.45 0.47 13.14
CA PHE A 245 9.52 0.89 14.19
C PHE A 245 8.09 0.39 13.94
N TRP A 246 7.64 0.32 12.68
CA TRP A 246 6.33 -0.24 12.34
C TRP A 246 6.22 -1.73 12.69
N PHE A 247 7.28 -2.52 12.52
CA PHE A 247 7.30 -3.92 12.97
C PHE A 247 7.15 -4.05 14.49
N PHE A 248 7.71 -3.12 15.25
CA PHE A 248 7.46 -3.06 16.69
C PHE A 248 5.99 -2.74 17.01
N LEU A 249 5.36 -1.82 16.26
CA LEU A 249 3.92 -1.55 16.40
C LEU A 249 3.07 -2.79 16.05
N TYR A 250 3.41 -3.51 14.99
CA TYR A 250 2.78 -4.80 14.64
C TYR A 250 2.87 -5.80 15.79
N TYR A 251 4.05 -5.99 16.37
CA TYR A 251 4.24 -6.87 17.52
C TYR A 251 3.38 -6.44 18.74
N LYS A 252 3.36 -5.14 19.05
CA LYS A 252 2.55 -4.58 20.14
C LYS A 252 1.05 -4.74 19.90
N LEU A 253 0.61 -4.76 18.64
CA LEU A 253 -0.78 -4.94 18.29
C LEU A 253 -1.17 -6.42 18.36
N ALA A 254 -0.33 -7.28 17.80
CA ALA A 254 -0.50 -8.72 17.82
C ALA A 254 -0.56 -9.27 19.26
N THR A 255 0.34 -8.83 20.15
CA THR A 255 0.30 -9.22 21.59
C THR A 255 -0.98 -8.80 22.32
N LYS A 256 -1.75 -7.84 21.78
CA LYS A 256 -3.05 -7.47 22.33
C LYS A 256 -4.20 -8.28 21.74
N LEU A 257 -4.10 -8.68 20.47
CA LEU A 257 -5.19 -9.27 19.71
C LEU A 257 -5.12 -10.80 19.59
N ILE A 258 -3.94 -11.39 19.74
CA ILE A 258 -3.67 -12.83 19.70
C ILE A 258 -3.30 -13.27 21.10
N LYS A 259 -4.02 -14.26 21.65
CA LYS A 259 -3.80 -14.74 23.02
C LYS A 259 -2.61 -15.70 23.08
N GLU A 260 -2.44 -16.53 22.06
CA GLU A 260 -1.36 -17.49 21.98
C GLU A 260 -0.04 -16.80 21.58
N ASN A 261 0.83 -16.58 22.56
CA ASN A 261 2.12 -15.91 22.37
C ASN A 261 3.02 -16.53 21.28
N PHE A 262 3.00 -17.86 21.09
CA PHE A 262 3.76 -18.48 20.00
C PHE A 262 3.17 -18.13 18.62
N LEU A 263 1.86 -17.95 18.51
CA LEU A 263 1.25 -17.42 17.28
C LEU A 263 1.66 -15.98 17.00
N VAL A 264 1.89 -15.16 18.04
CA VAL A 264 2.46 -13.81 17.85
C VAL A 264 3.86 -13.89 17.24
N PHE A 265 4.71 -14.81 17.73
CA PHE A 265 6.03 -15.05 17.16
C PHE A 265 5.95 -15.51 15.69
N LEU A 266 5.07 -16.47 15.39
CA LEU A 266 4.85 -16.95 14.03
C LEU A 266 4.28 -15.86 13.12
N PHE A 267 3.37 -15.00 13.61
CA PHE A 267 2.87 -13.84 12.89
C PHE A 267 4.01 -12.88 12.52
N MET A 268 4.87 -12.53 13.48
CA MET A 268 6.02 -11.67 13.21
C MET A 268 6.99 -12.29 12.21
N THR A 269 7.21 -13.60 12.29
CA THR A 269 8.04 -14.33 11.32
C THR A 269 7.42 -14.31 9.93
N ALA A 270 6.11 -14.54 9.81
CA ALA A 270 5.38 -14.41 8.55
C ALA A 270 5.46 -13.00 7.97
N LEU A 271 5.37 -11.98 8.83
CA LEU A 271 5.48 -10.57 8.45
C LEU A 271 6.88 -10.27 7.89
N VAL A 272 7.95 -10.72 8.56
CA VAL A 272 9.33 -10.56 8.04
C VAL A 272 9.49 -11.28 6.71
N THR A 273 9.01 -12.52 6.60
CA THR A 273 9.08 -13.29 5.36
C THR A 273 8.39 -12.54 4.22
N LEU A 274 7.12 -12.14 4.37
CA LEU A 274 6.34 -11.58 3.27
C LEU A 274 6.54 -10.08 3.01
N ARG A 275 6.66 -9.25 4.06
CA ARG A 275 6.79 -7.78 3.94
C ARG A 275 8.23 -7.30 3.84
N PHE A 276 9.21 -8.17 4.04
CA PHE A 276 10.62 -7.82 3.87
C PHE A 276 11.32 -8.76 2.90
N LEU A 277 11.35 -10.07 3.14
CA LEU A 277 12.14 -10.99 2.30
C LEU A 277 11.52 -11.25 0.93
N SER A 278 10.20 -11.38 0.83
CA SER A 278 9.49 -11.75 -0.41
C SER A 278 9.31 -10.62 -1.43
N LEU A 279 9.50 -9.36 -1.03
CA LEU A 279 9.38 -8.23 -1.96
C LEU A 279 10.49 -8.25 -3.01
N MET A 280 10.23 -7.78 -4.23
CA MET A 280 11.25 -7.76 -5.28
C MET A 280 12.44 -6.85 -4.95
N ARG A 281 12.16 -5.71 -4.35
CA ARG A 281 13.13 -4.70 -3.90
C ARG A 281 12.98 -4.48 -2.41
N ASP A 282 13.88 -3.70 -1.83
CA ASP A 282 13.74 -3.23 -0.46
C ASP A 282 12.40 -2.46 -0.23
N PRO A 283 11.72 -2.60 0.93
CA PRO A 283 10.45 -1.91 1.21
C PRO A 283 10.53 -0.38 1.19
N VAL A 284 11.73 0.20 1.30
CA VAL A 284 12.00 1.65 1.28
C VAL A 284 12.50 2.11 -0.09
N PHE A 285 12.73 1.19 -1.04
CA PHE A 285 13.13 1.51 -2.41
C PHE A 285 12.18 2.50 -3.08
N ASN A 286 10.87 2.34 -2.86
CA ASN A 286 9.86 3.31 -3.27
C ASN A 286 9.22 3.93 -2.02
N ALA A 287 9.28 5.25 -1.89
CA ALA A 287 8.63 6.00 -0.81
C ALA A 287 7.10 5.77 -0.79
N GLN A 288 6.49 5.47 -1.95
CA GLN A 288 5.06 5.30 -2.11
C GLN A 288 4.47 4.08 -1.37
N ILE A 289 5.28 3.05 -1.08
CA ILE A 289 4.85 1.80 -0.44
C ILE A 289 5.21 1.74 1.05
N THR A 290 5.74 2.84 1.58
CA THR A 290 6.21 2.91 2.96
C THR A 290 5.05 2.85 3.97
N PRO A 291 5.32 2.42 5.21
CA PRO A 291 4.28 2.30 6.23
C PRO A 291 3.61 3.63 6.62
N ILE A 292 4.29 4.77 6.46
CA ILE A 292 3.73 6.11 6.72
C ILE A 292 2.62 6.51 5.74
N ARG A 293 2.39 5.69 4.70
CA ARG A 293 1.29 5.83 3.77
C ARG A 293 0.36 4.63 3.83
N LEU A 294 0.89 3.42 3.62
CA LEU A 294 0.05 2.23 3.45
C LEU A 294 -0.37 1.57 4.76
N ASP A 295 0.31 1.80 5.90
CA ASP A 295 0.03 1.09 7.16
C ASP A 295 -0.44 2.01 8.29
N LEU A 296 -1.04 3.16 7.95
CA LEU A 296 -1.60 4.10 8.92
C LEU A 296 -2.80 3.51 9.70
N TRP A 297 -3.39 2.40 9.24
CA TRP A 297 -4.40 1.66 9.99
C TRP A 297 -3.89 1.11 11.34
N VAL A 298 -2.58 0.84 11.49
CA VAL A 298 -1.99 0.30 12.72
C VAL A 298 -2.17 1.28 13.90
N PRO A 299 -1.68 2.53 13.85
CA PRO A 299 -1.90 3.50 14.93
C PRO A 299 -3.40 3.82 15.14
N LEU A 300 -4.20 3.86 14.07
CA LEU A 300 -5.65 4.08 14.19
C LEU A 300 -6.34 2.97 15.00
N LEU A 301 -5.98 1.71 14.75
CA LEU A 301 -6.52 0.58 15.52
C LEU A 301 -6.08 0.62 16.99
N PHE A 302 -4.84 1.05 17.27
CA PHE A 302 -4.39 1.24 18.66
C PHE A 302 -5.20 2.29 19.40
N ILE A 303 -5.50 3.41 18.75
CA ILE A 303 -6.30 4.50 19.33
C ILE A 303 -7.71 4.00 19.65
N VAL A 304 -8.35 3.32 18.69
CA VAL A 304 -9.66 2.70 18.88
C VAL A 304 -9.65 1.66 20.00
N TYR A 305 -8.65 0.79 20.05
CA TYR A 305 -8.53 -0.23 21.10
C TYR A 305 -8.32 0.38 22.49
N LYS A 306 -7.57 1.49 22.59
CA LYS A 306 -7.27 2.16 23.87
C LYS A 306 -8.43 3.02 24.36
N PHE A 307 -8.98 3.87 23.49
CA PHE A 307 -9.94 4.91 23.87
C PHE A 307 -11.40 4.56 23.50
N GLY A 308 -11.62 3.63 22.58
CA GLY A 308 -12.95 3.25 22.09
C GLY A 308 -13.48 4.15 20.97
N PHE A 309 -14.56 3.71 20.32
CA PHE A 309 -15.14 4.39 19.15
C PHE A 309 -15.82 5.72 19.49
N PHE A 310 -16.44 5.83 20.67
CA PHE A 310 -17.15 7.04 21.10
C PHE A 310 -16.26 8.02 21.89
N SER A 311 -14.94 7.92 21.75
CA SER A 311 -14.00 8.86 22.39
C SER A 311 -13.73 10.07 21.49
N PRO A 312 -13.77 11.30 22.02
CA PRO A 312 -13.32 12.50 21.29
C PRO A 312 -11.89 12.38 20.77
N ILE A 313 -11.00 11.72 21.52
CA ILE A 313 -9.61 11.49 21.10
C ILE A 313 -9.58 10.66 19.81
N THR A 314 -10.38 9.60 19.73
CA THR A 314 -10.50 8.78 18.53
C THR A 314 -11.01 9.61 17.35
N ALA A 315 -12.07 10.39 17.52
CA ALA A 315 -12.60 11.24 16.46
C ALA A 315 -11.57 12.28 15.96
N VAL A 316 -10.85 12.94 16.88
CA VAL A 316 -9.78 13.89 16.52
C VAL A 316 -8.67 13.20 15.74
N VAL A 317 -8.24 12.00 16.13
CA VAL A 317 -7.20 11.26 15.40
C VAL A 317 -7.64 10.90 13.98
N PHE A 318 -8.86 10.41 13.78
CA PHE A 318 -9.37 10.11 12.43
C PHE A 318 -9.52 11.38 11.58
N ALA A 319 -10.00 12.46 12.18
CA ALA A 319 -10.12 13.76 11.54
C ALA A 319 -8.75 14.33 11.13
N PHE A 320 -7.75 14.21 12.00
CA PHE A 320 -6.37 14.62 11.71
C PHE A 320 -5.73 13.74 10.64
N ASN A 321 -5.96 12.43 10.69
CA ASN A 321 -5.48 11.50 9.66
C ASN A 321 -6.08 11.81 8.28
N TYR A 322 -7.34 12.23 8.19
CA TYR A 322 -7.94 12.71 6.92
C TYR A 322 -7.28 14.00 6.41
N VAL A 323 -6.90 14.92 7.30
CA VAL A 323 -6.14 16.13 6.91
C VAL A 323 -4.75 15.77 6.39
N LEU A 324 -4.08 14.81 7.05
CA LEU A 324 -2.73 14.39 6.69
C LEU A 324 -2.66 13.50 5.45
N ASP A 325 -3.71 12.75 5.15
CA ASP A 325 -3.81 11.89 3.97
C ASP A 325 -5.23 11.99 3.38
N ASN A 326 -5.37 12.84 2.37
CA ASN A 326 -6.63 13.24 1.80
C ASN A 326 -7.34 12.08 1.07
N PHE A 327 -6.61 11.00 0.74
CA PHE A 327 -7.17 9.83 0.06
C PHE A 327 -7.32 8.63 1.00
N ILE A 328 -6.22 8.09 1.53
CA ILE A 328 -6.28 6.92 2.43
C ILE A 328 -6.93 7.33 3.76
N GLY A 329 -6.64 8.53 4.25
CA GLY A 329 -7.27 9.04 5.46
C GLY A 329 -8.76 9.31 5.31
N PHE A 330 -9.22 9.70 4.12
CA PHE A 330 -10.65 9.77 3.81
C PHE A 330 -11.32 8.39 3.88
N LEU A 331 -10.69 7.35 3.32
CA LEU A 331 -11.19 5.98 3.40
C LEU A 331 -11.29 5.51 4.86
N TYR A 332 -10.26 5.73 5.68
CA TYR A 332 -10.29 5.35 7.09
C TYR A 332 -11.35 6.13 7.89
N LEU A 333 -11.57 7.41 7.58
CA LEU A 333 -12.65 8.19 8.16
C LEU A 333 -14.02 7.60 7.82
N ILE A 334 -14.26 7.20 6.56
CA ILE A 334 -15.47 6.47 6.17
C ILE A 334 -15.61 5.18 6.97
N GLY A 335 -14.54 4.39 7.10
CA GLY A 335 -14.54 3.16 7.89
C GLY A 335 -14.94 3.39 9.35
N TYR A 336 -14.42 4.46 9.96
CA TYR A 336 -14.76 4.87 11.32
C TYR A 336 -16.24 5.28 11.44
N LEU A 337 -16.75 6.07 10.49
CA LEU A 337 -18.16 6.47 10.44
C LEU A 337 -19.10 5.28 10.24
N LEU A 338 -18.75 4.34 9.37
CA LEU A 338 -19.49 3.09 9.18
C LEU A 338 -19.57 2.29 10.48
N MET A 339 -18.47 2.23 11.24
CA MET A 339 -18.44 1.55 12.52
C MET A 339 -19.29 2.28 13.58
N ILE A 340 -19.28 3.62 13.63
CA ILE A 340 -20.18 4.39 14.49
C ILE A 340 -21.65 4.13 14.13
N ALA A 341 -21.98 4.13 12.84
CA ALA A 341 -23.34 3.87 12.36
C ALA A 341 -23.80 2.45 12.75
N LEU A 342 -22.94 1.44 12.60
CA LEU A 342 -23.22 0.08 13.04
C LEU A 342 -23.48 0.02 14.56
N LEU A 343 -22.64 0.67 15.36
CA LEU A 343 -22.81 0.74 16.81
C LEU A 343 -24.10 1.43 17.23
N PHE A 344 -24.49 2.48 16.51
CA PHE A 344 -25.77 3.16 16.70
C PHE A 344 -26.94 2.23 16.41
N CYS A 345 -26.92 1.52 15.28
CA CYS A 345 -27.95 0.54 14.92
C CYS A 345 -28.06 -0.57 15.98
N ILE A 346 -26.94 -1.08 16.49
CA ILE A 346 -26.91 -2.09 17.56
C ILE A 346 -27.54 -1.54 18.85
N ARG A 347 -27.19 -0.32 19.27
CA ARG A 347 -27.77 0.31 20.49
C ARG A 347 -29.26 0.52 20.35
N LYS A 348 -29.72 1.04 19.21
CA LYS A 348 -31.14 1.25 18.92
C LYS A 348 -31.91 -0.08 18.94
N TYR A 349 -31.37 -1.13 18.31
CA TYR A 349 -31.98 -2.46 18.34
C TYR A 349 -32.09 -3.04 19.77
N ARG A 350 -31.09 -2.77 20.61
CA ARG A 350 -31.08 -3.19 22.02
C ARG A 350 -31.87 -2.26 22.95
N ASN A 351 -32.61 -1.27 22.43
CA ASN A 351 -33.29 -0.23 23.20
C ASN A 351 -32.39 0.48 24.22
N GLN A 352 -31.10 0.62 23.91
CA GLN A 352 -30.13 1.31 24.75
C GLN A 352 -30.14 2.80 24.46
N ALA A 353 -29.94 3.62 25.50
CA ALA A 353 -29.87 5.08 25.36
C ALA A 353 -28.72 5.49 24.40
N VAL A 354 -29.05 6.41 23.49
CA VAL A 354 -28.09 7.00 22.56
C VAL A 354 -27.74 8.41 23.04
N ASN A 355 -26.45 8.65 23.29
CA ASN A 355 -25.97 9.98 23.66
C ASN A 355 -25.74 10.83 22.39
N PHE A 356 -26.76 11.60 21.99
CA PHE A 356 -26.69 12.51 20.84
C PHE A 356 -25.69 13.66 21.03
N GLN A 357 -25.48 14.14 22.25
CA GLN A 357 -24.45 15.16 22.54
C GLN A 357 -23.05 14.60 22.29
N GLY A 358 -22.81 13.36 22.69
CA GLY A 358 -21.57 12.65 22.37
C GLY A 358 -21.34 12.52 20.86
N LEU A 359 -22.40 12.25 20.08
CA LEU A 359 -22.31 12.21 18.62
C LEU A 359 -21.93 13.57 18.01
N PHE A 360 -22.46 14.67 18.55
CA PHE A 360 -22.09 16.02 18.12
C PHE A 360 -20.59 16.29 18.35
N PHE A 361 -20.05 15.94 19.53
CA PHE A 361 -18.63 16.11 19.82
C PHE A 361 -17.72 15.20 18.96
N LEU A 362 -18.22 14.06 18.47
CA LEU A 362 -17.50 13.21 17.52
C LEU A 362 -17.57 13.76 16.09
N ALA A 363 -18.67 14.41 15.72
CA ALA A 363 -18.85 15.02 14.41
C ALA A 363 -18.04 16.32 14.26
N LEU A 364 -17.80 17.06 15.35
CA LEU A 364 -17.11 18.36 15.29
C LEU A 364 -15.71 18.27 14.66
N PRO A 365 -14.79 17.39 15.09
CA PRO A 365 -13.48 17.25 14.42
C PRO A 365 -13.60 16.91 12.94
N ILE A 366 -14.59 16.10 12.57
CA ILE A 366 -14.84 15.68 11.19
C ILE A 366 -15.27 16.88 10.34
N ILE A 367 -16.23 17.66 10.85
CA ILE A 367 -16.71 18.89 10.20
C ILE A 367 -15.55 19.88 10.04
N VAL A 368 -14.75 20.08 11.09
CA VAL A 368 -13.56 20.95 11.04
C VAL A 368 -12.57 20.48 9.97
N SER A 369 -12.27 19.18 9.90
CA SER A 369 -11.38 18.64 8.87
C SER A 369 -11.95 18.77 7.46
N VAL A 370 -13.26 18.60 7.28
CA VAL A 370 -13.95 18.81 5.99
C VAL A 370 -13.86 20.28 5.57
N VAL A 371 -14.13 21.20 6.48
CA VAL A 371 -14.00 22.65 6.22
C VAL A 371 -12.56 23.01 5.90
N PHE A 372 -11.59 22.46 6.64
CA PHE A 372 -10.17 22.64 6.38
C PHE A 372 -9.80 22.15 4.97
N GLN A 373 -10.23 20.95 4.59
CA GLN A 373 -9.94 20.37 3.28
C GLN A 373 -10.56 21.20 2.13
N LEU A 374 -11.82 21.63 2.30
CA LEU A 374 -12.47 22.51 1.32
C LEU A 374 -11.78 23.87 1.20
N TYR A 375 -11.32 24.45 2.32
CA TYR A 375 -10.64 25.74 2.33
C TYR A 375 -9.25 25.67 1.70
N PHE A 376 -8.44 24.66 2.04
CA PHE A 376 -7.04 24.56 1.59
C PHE A 376 -6.84 23.78 0.30
N PHE A 377 -7.79 22.95 -0.15
CA PHE A 377 -7.61 22.15 -1.36
C PHE A 377 -8.75 22.35 -2.37
N GLY A 378 -9.80 23.10 -2.01
CA GLY A 378 -10.94 23.35 -2.89
C GLY A 378 -11.80 22.13 -3.20
N SER A 379 -11.48 20.96 -2.64
CA SER A 379 -12.18 19.69 -2.91
C SER A 379 -12.10 18.71 -1.73
N LEU A 380 -13.14 17.88 -1.60
CA LEU A 380 -13.17 16.79 -0.60
C LEU A 380 -12.26 15.61 -0.97
N LEU A 381 -12.01 15.45 -2.28
CA LEU A 381 -11.15 14.43 -2.86
C LEU A 381 -9.85 15.07 -3.35
N SER A 382 -8.75 14.31 -3.31
CA SER A 382 -7.48 14.79 -3.88
C SER A 382 -7.65 15.10 -5.38
N PRO A 383 -7.12 16.25 -5.87
CA PRO A 383 -7.02 16.54 -7.31
C PRO A 383 -6.37 15.41 -8.12
N ALA A 384 -5.46 14.64 -7.52
CA ALA A 384 -4.87 13.43 -8.10
C ALA A 384 -5.90 12.37 -8.47
N GLY A 385 -6.85 12.11 -7.57
CA GLY A 385 -7.90 11.14 -7.82
C GLY A 385 -8.78 11.52 -9.01
N LYS A 386 -8.99 12.82 -9.24
CA LYS A 386 -9.72 13.31 -10.41
C LYS A 386 -8.93 13.05 -11.69
N ILE A 387 -7.66 13.44 -11.73
CA ILE A 387 -6.81 13.24 -12.92
C ILE A 387 -6.75 11.77 -13.28
N TYR A 388 -6.44 10.88 -12.32
CA TYR A 388 -6.34 9.45 -12.57
C TYR A 388 -7.65 8.83 -13.06
N ARG A 389 -8.80 9.30 -12.58
CA ARG A 389 -10.10 8.89 -13.08
C ARG A 389 -10.32 9.36 -14.51
N ASP A 390 -9.96 10.61 -14.82
CA ASP A 390 -10.17 11.19 -16.14
C ASP A 390 -9.28 10.53 -17.21
N ILE A 391 -8.12 9.97 -16.82
CA ILE A 391 -7.24 9.18 -17.71
C ILE A 391 -7.35 7.65 -17.54
N ASN A 392 -8.31 7.16 -16.75
CA ASN A 392 -8.52 5.72 -16.46
C ASN A 392 -7.24 4.95 -16.09
N TYR A 393 -6.35 5.58 -15.33
CA TYR A 393 -5.02 5.04 -15.06
C TYR A 393 -5.04 3.75 -14.23
N GLY A 394 -4.42 2.69 -14.76
CA GLY A 394 -3.88 1.56 -14.03
C GLY A 394 -4.90 0.52 -13.55
N LEU A 395 -6.14 0.51 -14.05
CA LEU A 395 -7.21 -0.39 -13.59
C LEU A 395 -7.11 -1.78 -14.23
N ILE A 396 -5.97 -2.44 -13.97
CA ILE A 396 -5.65 -3.78 -14.46
C ILE A 396 -6.64 -4.80 -13.86
N PRO A 397 -7.18 -5.72 -14.67
CA PRO A 397 -8.07 -6.76 -14.18
C PRO A 397 -7.43 -7.63 -13.09
N ILE A 398 -8.20 -7.99 -12.07
CA ILE A 398 -7.78 -9.02 -11.12
C ILE A 398 -7.71 -10.35 -11.85
N LEU A 399 -6.53 -10.96 -11.83
CA LEU A 399 -6.32 -12.23 -12.51
C LEU A 399 -7.07 -13.38 -11.79
N PRO A 400 -7.59 -14.38 -12.53
CA PRO A 400 -8.25 -15.55 -11.95
C PRO A 400 -7.37 -16.32 -10.94
N HIS A 401 -6.05 -16.20 -11.08
CA HIS A 401 -5.04 -16.87 -10.24
C HIS A 401 -4.38 -15.94 -9.21
N SER A 402 -4.97 -14.78 -8.94
CA SER A 402 -4.42 -13.81 -7.99
C SER A 402 -4.47 -14.28 -6.53
N MET A 403 -3.48 -13.89 -5.71
CA MET A 403 -3.52 -14.10 -4.25
C MET A 403 -4.68 -13.35 -3.58
N PHE A 404 -5.29 -12.39 -4.28
CA PHE A 404 -6.51 -11.71 -3.85
C PHE A 404 -7.62 -12.68 -3.45
N TRP A 405 -7.78 -13.77 -4.20
CA TRP A 405 -8.83 -14.76 -3.96
C TRP A 405 -8.63 -15.51 -2.64
N VAL A 406 -7.38 -15.69 -2.20
CA VAL A 406 -7.06 -16.24 -0.87
C VAL A 406 -7.54 -15.27 0.22
N ILE A 407 -7.28 -13.98 0.05
CA ILE A 407 -7.71 -12.95 1.01
C ILE A 407 -9.25 -12.95 1.11
N ILE A 408 -9.95 -12.88 -0.02
CA ILE A 408 -11.41 -12.86 -0.06
C ILE A 408 -12.02 -14.11 0.57
N ALA A 409 -11.42 -15.29 0.40
CA ALA A 409 -11.90 -16.51 1.05
C ALA A 409 -11.72 -16.49 2.59
N ILE A 410 -10.68 -15.83 3.10
CA ILE A 410 -10.37 -15.77 4.54
C ILE A 410 -11.26 -14.77 5.28
N LEU A 411 -11.61 -13.62 4.68
CA LEU A 411 -12.32 -12.54 5.37
C LEU A 411 -13.69 -12.98 5.97
N PRO A 412 -14.55 -13.78 5.31
CA PRO A 412 -15.78 -14.29 5.90
C PRO A 412 -15.57 -15.30 7.03
N VAL A 413 -14.50 -16.11 6.95
CA VAL A 413 -14.14 -17.05 8.02
C VAL A 413 -13.75 -16.26 9.26
N TYR A 414 -12.95 -15.20 9.08
CA TYR A 414 -12.63 -14.28 10.16
C TYR A 414 -13.89 -13.61 10.74
N LEU A 415 -14.80 -13.12 9.90
CA LEU A 415 -16.07 -12.55 10.33
C LEU A 415 -16.86 -13.54 11.22
N TYR A 416 -17.02 -14.79 10.81
CA TYR A 416 -17.65 -15.83 11.61
C TYR A 416 -17.00 -15.97 13.00
N LEU A 417 -15.66 -16.06 13.05
CA LEU A 417 -14.91 -16.22 14.29
C LEU A 417 -14.97 -14.95 15.18
N VAL A 418 -15.19 -13.77 14.60
CA VAL A 418 -15.41 -12.51 15.32
C VAL A 418 -16.83 -12.44 15.91
N LEU A 419 -17.84 -12.95 15.21
CA LEU A 419 -19.21 -12.99 15.72
C LEU A 419 -19.36 -13.91 16.95
N LYS A 420 -18.47 -14.90 17.10
CA LYS A 420 -18.38 -15.78 18.27
C LYS A 420 -17.57 -15.20 19.44
N GLU A 421 -16.98 -14.01 19.31
CA GLU A 421 -16.18 -13.43 20.40
C GLU A 421 -17.08 -12.92 21.54
N GLU A 422 -16.84 -13.41 22.75
CA GLU A 422 -17.60 -13.05 23.95
C GLU A 422 -17.35 -11.61 24.39
N SER A 423 -16.08 -11.17 24.33
CA SER A 423 -15.73 -9.82 24.73
C SER A 423 -16.16 -8.82 23.65
N ILE A 424 -17.17 -8.02 23.99
CA ILE A 424 -17.70 -6.94 23.13
C ILE A 424 -16.56 -6.03 22.65
N LYS A 425 -15.62 -5.65 23.54
CA LYS A 425 -14.49 -4.80 23.16
C LYS A 425 -13.63 -5.43 22.05
N TYR A 426 -13.29 -6.70 22.20
CA TYR A 426 -12.51 -7.43 21.20
C TYR A 426 -13.29 -7.66 19.92
N GLN A 427 -14.57 -8.02 20.02
CA GLN A 427 -15.46 -8.17 18.89
C GLN A 427 -15.52 -6.89 18.04
N LEU A 428 -15.78 -5.74 18.66
CA LEU A 428 -15.87 -4.46 17.96
C LEU A 428 -14.53 -4.04 17.34
N THR A 429 -13.41 -4.23 18.05
CA THR A 429 -12.08 -3.96 17.49
C THR A 429 -11.80 -4.86 16.28
N SER A 430 -12.19 -6.13 16.36
CA SER A 430 -11.98 -7.12 15.30
C SER A 430 -12.86 -6.86 14.07
N LEU A 431 -14.11 -6.42 14.26
CA LEU A 431 -14.99 -5.97 13.18
C LEU A 431 -14.42 -4.72 12.49
N PHE A 432 -13.86 -3.79 13.26
CA PHE A 432 -13.23 -2.63 12.69
C PHE A 432 -11.96 -2.97 11.91
N LEU A 433 -11.15 -3.93 12.38
CA LEU A 433 -10.02 -4.47 11.61
C LEU A 433 -10.47 -5.04 10.26
N LEU A 434 -11.63 -5.71 10.21
CA LEU A 434 -12.20 -6.22 8.96
C LEU A 434 -12.61 -5.10 7.99
N ILE A 435 -13.20 -4.00 8.50
CA ILE A 435 -13.50 -2.81 7.69
C ILE A 435 -12.20 -2.21 7.15
N LEU A 436 -11.19 -2.02 8.00
CA LEU A 436 -9.88 -1.51 7.58
C LEU A 436 -9.24 -2.40 6.51
N ALA A 437 -9.35 -3.73 6.62
CA ALA A 437 -8.83 -4.67 5.64
C ALA A 437 -9.49 -4.51 4.26
N LEU A 438 -10.80 -4.26 4.20
CA LEU A 438 -11.48 -3.94 2.94
C LEU A 438 -11.02 -2.61 2.36
N LEU A 439 -10.85 -1.58 3.19
CA LEU A 439 -10.35 -0.28 2.74
C LEU A 439 -8.93 -0.37 2.17
N GLN A 440 -8.08 -1.22 2.76
CA GLN A 440 -6.71 -1.45 2.29
C GLN A 440 -6.67 -2.08 0.89
N LEU A 441 -7.66 -2.91 0.54
CA LEU A 441 -7.74 -3.51 -0.79
C LEU A 441 -7.94 -2.47 -1.92
N VAL A 442 -8.37 -1.24 -1.62
CA VAL A 442 -8.45 -0.16 -2.63
C VAL A 442 -7.10 0.08 -3.30
N TYR A 443 -6.00 -0.03 -2.55
CA TYR A 443 -4.65 0.11 -3.12
C TYR A 443 -4.36 -0.99 -4.16
N PHE A 444 -4.85 -2.22 -3.92
CA PHE A 444 -4.72 -3.32 -4.87
C PHE A 444 -5.68 -3.16 -6.06
N TYR A 445 -6.95 -2.82 -5.84
CA TYR A 445 -7.90 -2.66 -6.95
C TYR A 445 -7.53 -1.54 -7.92
N GLY A 446 -6.85 -0.51 -7.42
CA GLY A 446 -6.35 0.57 -8.25
C GLY A 446 -5.19 0.16 -9.17
N ARG A 447 -4.51 -0.96 -8.87
CA ARG A 447 -3.42 -1.58 -9.65
C ARG A 447 -3.26 -3.04 -9.23
N SER A 448 -3.97 -3.96 -9.89
CA SER A 448 -4.12 -5.38 -9.48
C SER A 448 -2.86 -6.25 -9.65
N HIS A 449 -1.68 -5.71 -9.33
CA HIS A 449 -0.41 -6.44 -9.29
C HIS A 449 -0.23 -7.22 -7.99
N GLU A 450 0.26 -8.45 -8.07
CA GLU A 450 0.54 -9.30 -6.90
C GLU A 450 1.52 -8.64 -5.90
N ASN A 451 2.49 -7.84 -6.38
CA ASN A 451 3.40 -7.10 -5.51
C ASN A 451 2.65 -6.13 -4.58
N ASN A 452 1.53 -5.57 -5.03
CA ASN A 452 0.74 -4.66 -4.21
C ASN A 452 0.05 -5.39 -3.06
N ILE A 453 -0.38 -6.65 -3.26
CA ILE A 453 -0.88 -7.50 -2.17
C ILE A 453 0.21 -7.69 -1.11
N LEU A 454 1.45 -7.97 -1.50
CA LEU A 454 2.56 -8.08 -0.56
C LEU A 454 2.78 -6.76 0.19
N ASN A 455 2.69 -5.62 -0.49
CA ASN A 455 2.83 -4.28 0.11
C ASN A 455 1.74 -3.95 1.16
N ILE A 456 0.54 -4.50 1.03
CA ILE A 456 -0.55 -4.31 2.02
C ILE A 456 -0.80 -5.54 2.90
N SER A 457 0.06 -6.57 2.83
CA SER A 457 -0.20 -7.89 3.43
C SER A 457 -0.29 -7.90 4.95
N GLY A 458 0.25 -6.89 5.65
CA GLY A 458 0.34 -6.87 7.11
C GLY A 458 -1.01 -7.02 7.82
N ILE A 459 -2.07 -6.38 7.31
CA ILE A 459 -3.41 -6.47 7.88
C ILE A 459 -4.04 -7.85 7.67
N PHE A 460 -3.83 -8.47 6.51
CA PHE A 460 -4.39 -9.78 6.18
C PHE A 460 -3.66 -10.90 6.93
N LEU A 461 -2.35 -10.76 7.14
CA LEU A 461 -1.58 -11.66 7.99
C LEU A 461 -2.07 -11.58 9.44
N LEU A 462 -2.33 -10.38 9.97
CA LEU A 462 -2.88 -10.24 11.31
C LEU A 462 -4.24 -10.94 11.42
N ILE A 463 -5.12 -10.74 10.44
CA ILE A 463 -6.42 -11.43 10.35
C ILE A 463 -6.25 -12.95 10.32
N LEU A 464 -5.35 -13.48 9.48
CA LEU A 464 -5.10 -14.92 9.37
C LEU A 464 -4.63 -15.52 10.70
N PHE A 465 -3.68 -14.87 11.38
CA PHE A 465 -3.17 -15.35 12.66
C PHE A 465 -4.18 -15.19 13.80
N MET A 466 -5.07 -14.20 13.75
CA MET A 466 -6.23 -14.12 14.64
C MET A 466 -7.25 -15.23 14.36
N CYS A 467 -7.42 -15.68 13.11
CA CYS A 467 -8.22 -16.87 12.80
C CYS A 467 -7.61 -18.11 13.46
N PHE A 468 -6.29 -18.31 13.34
CA PHE A 468 -5.58 -19.42 13.99
C PHE A 468 -5.76 -19.42 15.52
N ASP A 469 -5.62 -18.26 16.18
CA ASP A 469 -5.85 -18.11 17.62
C ASP A 469 -7.28 -18.51 18.03
N LYS A 470 -8.27 -18.07 17.24
CA LYS A 470 -9.68 -18.38 17.52
C LYS A 470 -10.04 -19.84 17.22
N LEU A 471 -9.40 -20.47 16.24
CA LEU A 471 -9.60 -21.91 15.96
C LEU A 471 -9.11 -22.79 17.12
N ILE A 472 -8.04 -22.39 17.81
CA ILE A 472 -7.58 -23.07 19.03
C ILE A 472 -8.67 -23.06 20.11
N LYS A 473 -9.39 -21.94 20.26
CA LYS A 473 -10.53 -21.84 21.21
C LYS A 473 -11.72 -22.72 20.81
N LEU A 474 -11.84 -23.07 19.53
CA LEU A 474 -12.84 -24.02 19.03
C LEU A 474 -12.39 -25.49 19.16
N ASN A 475 -11.47 -25.78 20.09
CA ASN A 475 -10.94 -27.10 20.39
C ASN A 475 -10.13 -27.77 19.26
N LEU A 476 -9.63 -27.00 18.28
CA LEU A 476 -8.58 -27.53 17.40
C LEU A 476 -7.26 -27.62 18.16
N ALA A 477 -6.54 -28.73 17.98
CA ALA A 477 -5.27 -28.95 18.65
C ALA A 477 -4.25 -27.84 18.32
N ARG A 478 -3.65 -27.24 19.36
CA ARG A 478 -2.65 -26.17 19.22
C ARG A 478 -1.51 -26.56 18.30
N SER A 479 -1.00 -27.80 18.45
CA SER A 479 0.08 -28.34 17.62
C SER A 479 -0.26 -28.33 16.14
N VAL A 480 -1.49 -28.72 15.77
CA VAL A 480 -1.96 -28.70 14.38
C VAL A 480 -1.96 -27.27 13.84
N ILE A 481 -2.47 -26.31 14.61
CA ILE A 481 -2.50 -24.90 14.21
C ILE A 481 -1.09 -24.33 14.06
N TYR A 482 -0.17 -24.65 14.96
CA TYR A 482 1.24 -24.23 14.84
C TYR A 482 1.92 -24.83 13.61
N VAL A 483 1.64 -26.10 13.29
CA VAL A 483 2.14 -26.76 12.08
C VAL A 483 1.59 -26.08 10.84
N VAL A 484 0.28 -25.81 10.76
CA VAL A 484 -0.34 -25.13 9.62
C VAL A 484 0.23 -23.72 9.44
N ALA A 485 0.36 -22.95 10.51
CA ALA A 485 0.97 -21.63 10.47
C ALA A 485 2.44 -21.67 10.02
N SER A 486 3.20 -22.66 10.48
CA SER A 486 4.60 -22.86 10.06
C SER A 486 4.71 -23.28 8.59
N LEU A 487 3.84 -24.17 8.13
CA LEU A 487 3.77 -24.58 6.72
C LEU A 487 3.43 -23.41 5.81
N PHE A 488 2.51 -22.52 6.22
CA PHE A 488 2.23 -21.29 5.48
C PHE A 488 3.49 -20.41 5.33
N ILE A 489 4.27 -20.23 6.41
CA ILE A 489 5.52 -19.47 6.38
C ILE A 489 6.53 -20.15 5.45
N LEU A 490 6.71 -21.47 5.55
CA LEU A 490 7.66 -22.23 4.73
C LEU A 490 7.27 -22.23 3.25
N LEU A 491 5.98 -22.36 2.94
CA LEU A 491 5.48 -22.27 1.57
C LEU A 491 5.73 -20.87 0.99
N SER A 492 5.43 -19.83 1.76
CA SER A 492 5.71 -18.44 1.36
C SER A 492 7.21 -18.21 1.13
N ALA A 493 8.03 -18.70 2.05
CA ALA A 493 9.49 -18.62 1.94
C ALA A 493 10.03 -19.37 0.72
N SER A 494 9.45 -20.54 0.39
CA SER A 494 9.80 -21.33 -0.80
C SER A 494 9.44 -20.60 -2.09
N VAL A 495 8.19 -20.14 -2.18
CA VAL A 495 7.66 -19.43 -3.36
C VAL A 495 8.49 -18.18 -3.66
N PHE A 496 8.86 -17.42 -2.63
CA PHE A 496 9.57 -16.16 -2.79
C PHE A 496 11.09 -16.24 -2.48
N ALA A 497 11.65 -17.44 -2.39
CA ALA A 497 13.06 -17.66 -2.01
C ALA A 497 14.04 -16.85 -2.87
N LYS A 498 13.76 -16.75 -4.16
CA LYS A 498 14.59 -16.02 -5.13
C LYS A 498 14.74 -14.52 -4.86
N PHE A 499 13.84 -13.93 -4.08
CA PHE A 499 13.92 -12.51 -3.68
C PHE A 499 14.65 -12.32 -2.35
N ALA A 500 14.71 -13.36 -1.51
CA ALA A 500 15.42 -13.31 -0.22
C ALA A 500 16.95 -13.33 -0.43
N PHE A 501 17.46 -14.17 -1.32
CA PHE A 501 18.91 -14.33 -1.54
C PHE A 501 19.64 -13.06 -2.00
N PRO A 502 19.13 -12.29 -2.97
CA PRO A 502 19.77 -11.02 -3.36
C PRO A 502 19.95 -10.07 -2.18
N LYS A 503 18.96 -10.01 -1.28
CA LYS A 503 19.02 -9.18 -0.07
C LYS A 503 20.07 -9.69 0.91
N LEU A 504 20.08 -10.99 1.19
CA LEU A 504 21.08 -11.59 2.07
C LEU A 504 22.50 -11.44 1.51
N SER A 505 22.67 -11.55 0.19
CA SER A 505 23.93 -11.32 -0.52
C SER A 505 24.38 -9.86 -0.39
N LEU A 506 23.45 -8.90 -0.52
CA LEU A 506 23.73 -7.48 -0.33
C LEU A 506 24.19 -7.18 1.10
N ALA A 507 23.48 -7.72 2.10
CA ALA A 507 23.88 -7.59 3.50
C ALA A 507 25.26 -8.20 3.78
N TYR A 508 25.56 -9.39 3.22
CA TYR A 508 26.87 -10.01 3.32
C TYR A 508 27.97 -9.17 2.67
N SER A 509 27.71 -8.64 1.47
CA SER A 509 28.64 -7.75 0.76
C SER A 509 28.95 -6.49 1.58
N HIS A 510 27.93 -5.87 2.16
CA HIS A 510 28.11 -4.70 3.03
C HIS A 510 28.94 -5.02 4.28
N LEU A 511 28.66 -6.13 4.96
CA LEU A 511 29.44 -6.58 6.11
C LEU A 511 30.90 -6.90 5.74
N SER A 512 31.13 -7.61 4.64
CA SER A 512 32.49 -8.04 4.23
C SER A 512 33.37 -6.87 3.81
N HIS A 513 32.78 -5.79 3.30
CA HIS A 513 33.49 -4.55 2.96
C HIS A 513 33.50 -3.51 4.09
N GLY A 514 32.98 -3.84 5.28
CA GLY A 514 32.89 -2.89 6.40
C GLY A 514 32.02 -1.66 6.10
N LYS A 515 31.10 -1.77 5.14
CA LYS A 515 30.19 -0.69 4.73
C LYS A 515 28.83 -0.93 5.36
N LEU A 516 28.38 -0.03 6.23
CA LEU A 516 27.01 -0.10 6.76
C LEU A 516 25.99 0.51 5.80
N ILE A 517 26.38 1.56 5.08
CA ILE A 517 25.51 2.39 4.24
C ILE A 517 26.34 2.89 3.05
N GLU A 518 25.80 2.87 1.83
CA GLU A 518 26.47 3.42 0.64
C GLU A 518 25.85 4.76 0.21
N THR A 519 26.68 5.72 -0.17
CA THR A 519 26.19 6.99 -0.74
C THR A 519 25.37 6.73 -2.00
N HIS A 520 24.19 7.35 -2.08
CA HIS A 520 23.29 7.18 -3.22
C HIS A 520 24.01 7.57 -4.53
N PRO A 521 23.84 6.84 -5.65
CA PRO A 521 24.50 7.18 -6.92
C PRO A 521 24.25 8.61 -7.38
N LEU A 522 23.02 9.10 -7.21
CA LEU A 522 22.65 10.49 -7.51
C LEU A 522 23.40 11.51 -6.63
N ASP A 523 23.60 11.19 -5.34
CA ASP A 523 24.41 12.03 -4.44
C ASP A 523 25.85 12.12 -4.94
N LYS A 524 26.44 11.00 -5.38
CA LYS A 524 27.80 10.97 -5.95
C LYS A 524 27.89 11.82 -7.23
N VAL A 525 26.89 11.74 -8.11
CA VAL A 525 26.86 12.53 -9.34
C VAL A 525 26.81 14.02 -9.05
N ILE A 526 25.99 14.46 -8.09
CA ILE A 526 25.89 15.86 -7.67
C ILE A 526 27.18 16.31 -6.98
N ASP A 527 27.68 15.53 -6.02
CA ASP A 527 28.90 15.86 -5.25
C ASP A 527 30.14 15.93 -6.16
N ASN A 528 30.20 15.15 -7.23
CA ASN A 528 31.29 15.19 -8.22
C ASN A 528 31.16 16.33 -9.25
N ASN A 529 29.98 16.97 -9.35
CA ASN A 529 29.73 18.05 -10.30
C ASN A 529 29.11 19.28 -9.60
N PRO A 530 29.73 19.84 -8.54
CA PRO A 530 29.14 20.95 -7.78
C PRO A 530 28.91 22.19 -8.66
N ASP A 531 29.76 22.39 -9.67
CA ASP A 531 29.71 23.52 -10.60
C ASP A 531 28.98 23.20 -11.90
N LEU A 532 28.16 22.14 -11.95
CA LEU A 532 27.48 21.67 -13.18
C LEU A 532 26.77 22.80 -13.92
N PHE A 533 26.13 23.70 -13.18
CA PHE A 533 25.36 24.82 -13.70
C PHE A 533 26.13 26.14 -13.78
N SER A 534 27.43 26.16 -13.45
CA SER A 534 28.28 27.37 -13.47
C SER A 534 28.49 27.98 -14.87
N VAL A 535 28.14 27.24 -15.94
CA VAL A 535 28.08 27.73 -17.32
C VAL A 535 27.03 28.84 -17.51
N TYR A 536 26.09 28.97 -16.56
CA TYR A 536 25.11 30.04 -16.53
C TYR A 536 25.50 31.11 -15.50
N PRO A 537 25.15 32.40 -15.73
CA PRO A 537 25.31 33.44 -14.72
C PRO A 537 24.63 33.08 -13.41
N SER A 538 25.17 33.52 -12.27
CA SER A 538 24.64 33.20 -10.93
C SER A 538 23.20 33.68 -10.69
N GLU A 539 22.78 34.75 -11.38
CA GLU A 539 21.41 35.28 -11.29
C GLU A 539 20.42 34.59 -12.26
N GLN A 540 20.93 33.69 -13.12
CA GLN A 540 20.12 33.03 -14.13
C GLN A 540 19.12 32.08 -13.46
N LYS A 541 17.83 32.27 -13.76
CA LYS A 541 16.80 31.32 -13.38
C LYS A 541 16.95 30.04 -14.18
N ILE A 542 17.06 28.91 -13.49
CA ILE A 542 17.21 27.58 -14.11
C ILE A 542 15.96 26.76 -13.81
N PHE A 543 15.45 26.08 -14.84
CA PHE A 543 14.38 25.10 -14.72
C PHE A 543 14.93 23.75 -15.18
N VAL A 544 15.06 22.80 -14.26
CA VAL A 544 15.61 21.47 -14.56
C VAL A 544 14.51 20.55 -15.07
N MET A 545 14.58 20.17 -16.35
CA MET A 545 13.73 19.13 -16.92
C MET A 545 14.42 17.78 -16.73
N SER A 546 13.99 17.06 -15.69
CA SER A 546 14.60 15.79 -15.25
C SER A 546 13.56 14.87 -14.61
N ASN A 547 13.83 13.57 -14.65
CA ASN A 547 13.14 12.57 -13.83
C ASN A 547 13.34 12.81 -12.32
N TYR A 548 14.44 13.49 -11.96
CA TYR A 548 14.87 13.71 -10.58
C TYR A 548 14.91 15.21 -10.24
N ASP A 549 14.15 16.03 -10.96
CA ASP A 549 14.13 17.50 -10.87
C ASP A 549 14.02 17.99 -9.42
N SER A 550 13.14 17.37 -8.63
CA SER A 550 12.90 17.77 -7.24
C SER A 550 14.14 17.63 -6.37
N TYR A 551 14.94 16.58 -6.56
CA TYR A 551 16.17 16.40 -5.81
C TYR A 551 17.29 17.31 -6.31
N PHE A 552 17.36 17.53 -7.63
CA PHE A 552 18.31 18.48 -8.21
C PHE A 552 18.07 19.90 -7.73
N ASN A 553 16.81 20.35 -7.78
CA ASN A 553 16.44 21.69 -7.36
C ASN A 553 16.75 21.90 -5.88
N TYR A 554 16.52 20.88 -5.03
CA TYR A 554 16.94 20.95 -3.63
C TYR A 554 18.46 21.08 -3.47
N ARG A 555 19.24 20.24 -4.14
CA ARG A 555 20.69 20.17 -3.95
C ARG A 555 21.47 21.32 -4.59
N TYR A 556 20.95 21.91 -5.65
CA TYR A 556 21.52 23.10 -6.31
C TYR A 556 20.81 24.41 -5.92
N HIS A 557 19.88 24.35 -4.96
CA HIS A 557 19.14 25.51 -4.45
C HIS A 557 18.35 26.27 -5.53
N PHE A 558 17.75 25.54 -6.48
CA PHE A 558 16.84 26.11 -7.46
C PHE A 558 15.39 26.09 -6.99
N ASP A 559 14.60 27.00 -7.57
CA ASP A 559 13.16 27.06 -7.35
C ASP A 559 12.46 25.84 -7.97
N GLN A 560 11.54 25.20 -7.22
CA GLN A 560 10.67 24.18 -7.77
C GLN A 560 9.44 24.85 -8.40
N LYS A 561 9.32 24.80 -9.73
CA LYS A 561 8.21 25.44 -10.47
C LYS A 561 7.23 24.44 -11.06
N GLY A 562 6.08 24.96 -11.50
CA GLY A 562 5.00 24.20 -12.14
C GLY A 562 3.92 23.75 -11.14
N TRP A 563 2.73 23.45 -11.66
CA TRP A 563 1.65 22.87 -10.86
C TRP A 563 1.97 21.42 -10.47
N PHE A 564 2.42 20.61 -11.44
CA PHE A 564 2.83 19.23 -11.23
C PHE A 564 4.28 19.15 -10.74
N THR A 565 4.48 18.60 -9.55
CA THR A 565 5.81 18.36 -8.97
C THR A 565 5.89 16.95 -8.39
N PRO A 566 6.88 16.12 -8.79
CA PRO A 566 8.03 16.39 -9.68
C PRO A 566 7.60 16.64 -11.14
N PHE A 567 8.50 17.09 -12.00
CA PHE A 567 8.22 17.33 -13.42
C PHE A 567 7.57 16.13 -14.12
N VAL A 568 7.97 14.90 -13.78
CA VAL A 568 7.38 13.67 -14.32
C VAL A 568 5.94 13.38 -13.85
N ALA A 569 5.41 14.18 -12.92
CA ALA A 569 3.99 14.11 -12.55
C ALA A 569 3.07 14.73 -13.62
N ASN A 570 3.61 15.46 -14.61
CA ASN A 570 2.81 16.01 -15.70
C ASN A 570 2.24 14.88 -16.57
N VAL A 571 0.91 14.88 -16.76
CA VAL A 571 0.17 13.84 -17.47
C VAL A 571 -0.07 14.18 -18.94
N TYR A 572 -0.54 15.41 -19.21
CA TYR A 572 -0.94 15.83 -20.54
C TYR A 572 0.23 16.49 -21.29
N LEU A 573 0.39 16.09 -22.55
CA LEU A 573 1.47 16.56 -23.41
C LEU A 573 1.40 18.07 -23.63
N ASP A 574 0.25 18.58 -24.05
CA ASP A 574 0.07 19.99 -24.39
C ASP A 574 0.25 20.91 -23.17
N ASP A 575 -0.22 20.51 -21.99
CA ASP A 575 -0.02 21.26 -20.74
C ASP A 575 1.46 21.32 -20.35
N THR A 576 2.19 20.21 -20.52
CA THR A 576 3.64 20.15 -20.26
C THR A 576 4.40 21.06 -21.21
N VAL A 577 4.05 21.01 -22.49
CA VAL A 577 4.68 21.81 -23.53
C VAL A 577 4.42 23.30 -23.32
N LYS A 578 3.20 23.67 -22.95
CA LYS A 578 2.84 25.03 -22.57
C LYS A 578 3.66 25.50 -21.38
N LEU A 579 3.79 24.69 -20.32
CA LEU A 579 4.64 25.00 -19.17
C LEU A 579 6.08 25.31 -19.59
N LEU A 580 6.69 24.44 -20.41
CA LEU A 580 8.09 24.63 -20.86
C LEU A 580 8.24 25.90 -21.69
N LYS A 581 7.28 26.17 -22.59
CA LYS A 581 7.26 27.40 -23.38
C LYS A 581 7.18 28.64 -22.49
N ASP A 582 6.29 28.62 -21.50
CA ASP A 582 6.09 29.72 -20.57
C ASP A 582 7.34 29.93 -19.70
N MET A 583 8.02 28.86 -19.27
CA MET A 583 9.30 28.97 -18.54
C MET A 583 10.37 29.69 -19.38
N VAL A 584 10.58 29.26 -20.64
CA VAL A 584 11.54 29.92 -21.54
C VAL A 584 11.16 31.39 -21.76
N SER A 585 9.88 31.68 -21.99
CA SER A 585 9.37 33.03 -22.22
C SER A 585 9.55 33.95 -21.00
N ASN A 586 9.48 33.38 -19.79
CA ASN A 586 9.69 34.09 -18.52
C ASN A 586 11.17 34.21 -18.13
N GLY A 587 12.10 33.95 -19.06
CA GLY A 587 13.53 34.12 -18.87
C GLY A 587 14.24 32.97 -18.16
N TYR A 588 13.58 31.81 -17.97
CA TYR A 588 14.25 30.62 -17.45
C TYR A 588 15.12 29.97 -18.53
N LYS A 589 16.25 29.41 -18.10
CA LYS A 589 16.98 28.40 -18.87
C LYS A 589 16.41 27.03 -18.51
N VAL A 590 15.69 26.44 -19.45
CA VAL A 590 15.20 25.07 -19.33
C VAL A 590 16.33 24.14 -19.73
N VAL A 591 16.84 23.38 -18.76
CA VAL A 591 18.04 22.56 -18.91
C VAL A 591 17.70 21.08 -18.78
N LEU A 592 18.26 20.29 -19.68
CA LEU A 592 18.15 18.84 -19.76
C LEU A 592 19.56 18.24 -19.66
N TRP A 593 19.63 17.04 -19.11
CA TRP A 593 20.88 16.29 -18.97
C TRP A 593 20.67 14.78 -19.15
N GLU A 594 19.47 14.27 -18.87
CA GLU A 594 19.10 12.87 -19.08
C GLU A 594 18.69 12.59 -20.53
N GLN A 595 19.18 11.48 -21.08
CA GLN A 595 18.85 11.06 -22.43
C GLN A 595 17.34 10.84 -22.63
N ASP A 596 16.62 10.32 -21.63
CA ASP A 596 15.17 10.11 -21.72
C ASP A 596 14.41 11.44 -21.89
N MET A 597 14.88 12.50 -21.23
CA MET A 597 14.32 13.85 -21.35
C MET A 597 14.66 14.47 -22.69
N VAL A 598 15.87 14.24 -23.21
CA VAL A 598 16.28 14.62 -24.57
C VAL A 598 15.39 13.97 -25.61
N ASN A 599 15.15 12.66 -25.50
CA ASN A 599 14.30 11.90 -26.42
C ASN A 599 12.85 12.42 -26.39
N SER A 600 12.37 12.85 -25.22
CA SER A 600 11.02 13.40 -25.04
C SER A 600 10.78 14.70 -25.81
N VAL A 601 11.83 15.47 -26.13
CA VAL A 601 11.69 16.72 -26.92
C VAL A 601 11.14 16.44 -28.33
N SER A 602 11.50 15.30 -28.93
CA SER A 602 10.98 14.91 -30.24
C SER A 602 9.46 14.66 -30.20
N GLU A 603 8.97 14.11 -29.09
CA GLU A 603 7.54 13.91 -28.85
C GLU A 603 6.83 15.23 -28.52
N PHE A 604 7.49 16.14 -27.79
CA PHE A 604 6.94 17.46 -27.50
C PHE A 604 6.70 18.28 -28.76
N ASN A 605 7.57 18.15 -29.77
CA ASN A 605 7.40 18.79 -31.08
C ASN A 605 6.22 18.25 -31.89
N LYS A 606 5.59 17.13 -31.46
CA LYS A 606 4.35 16.60 -32.04
C LYS A 606 3.09 17.16 -31.35
N SER A 607 3.24 17.96 -30.29
CA SER A 607 2.15 18.63 -29.58
C SER A 607 1.36 19.53 -30.52
N LYS A 608 0.03 19.43 -30.47
CA LYS A 608 -0.86 20.29 -31.24
C LYS A 608 -0.67 21.76 -30.85
N TYR A 609 -0.46 22.03 -29.55
CA TYR A 609 -0.25 23.38 -29.03
C TYR A 609 0.93 24.12 -29.68
N LEU A 610 2.05 23.44 -29.96
CA LEU A 610 3.20 24.04 -30.65
C LEU A 610 2.98 24.18 -32.14
N ILE A 611 2.41 23.16 -32.77
CA ILE A 611 2.13 23.14 -34.21
C ILE A 611 1.19 24.29 -34.58
N ASP A 612 0.10 24.47 -33.82
CA ASP A 612 -0.89 25.53 -34.05
C ASP A 612 -0.28 26.95 -33.92
N GLN A 613 0.86 27.08 -33.23
CA GLN A 613 1.58 28.35 -33.07
C GLN A 613 2.76 28.50 -34.04
N GLY A 614 3.02 27.53 -34.91
CA GLY A 614 4.17 27.55 -35.80
C GLY A 614 5.51 27.53 -35.05
N LEU A 615 5.55 26.88 -33.89
CA LEU A 615 6.74 26.81 -33.04
C LEU A 615 7.28 25.38 -32.94
N ARG A 616 8.58 25.27 -32.63
CA ARG A 616 9.22 24.00 -32.24
C ARG A 616 10.27 24.21 -31.16
N PHE A 617 10.47 23.21 -30.34
CA PHE A 617 11.63 23.12 -29.47
C PHE A 617 12.86 22.60 -30.21
N SER A 618 14.02 23.13 -29.82
CA SER A 618 15.33 22.67 -30.23
C SER A 618 16.27 22.59 -29.02
N LEU A 619 17.35 21.84 -29.15
CA LEU A 619 18.35 21.67 -28.10
C LEU A 619 19.65 22.35 -28.51
N LYS A 620 20.21 23.15 -27.60
CA LYS A 620 21.55 23.72 -27.74
C LYS A 620 22.45 23.16 -26.65
N ARG A 621 23.61 22.64 -27.04
CA ARG A 621 24.62 22.20 -26.07
C ARG A 621 25.21 23.37 -25.28
N GLN A 622 25.27 23.20 -23.96
CA GLN A 622 25.85 24.15 -23.02
C GLN A 622 26.85 23.39 -22.13
N GLY A 623 28.14 23.50 -22.45
CA GLY A 623 29.17 22.71 -21.78
C GLY A 623 29.11 21.20 -22.12
N PRO A 624 29.81 20.37 -21.33
CA PRO A 624 29.98 18.96 -21.67
C PRO A 624 28.73 18.11 -21.44
N LEU A 625 27.92 18.43 -20.42
CA LEU A 625 26.85 17.56 -19.92
C LEU A 625 25.44 18.14 -20.06
N LEU A 626 25.29 19.43 -20.34
CA LEU A 626 23.97 20.09 -20.34
C LEU A 626 23.50 20.44 -21.75
N LEU A 627 22.19 20.32 -21.94
CA LEU A 627 21.45 20.76 -23.12
C LEU A 627 20.41 21.80 -22.68
N GLU A 628 20.33 22.91 -23.40
CA GLU A 628 19.35 23.98 -23.17
C GLU A 628 18.22 23.85 -24.20
N LEU A 629 16.97 23.80 -23.72
CA LEU A 629 15.79 23.87 -24.56
C LEU A 629 15.57 25.29 -25.07
N ARG A 630 15.36 25.44 -26.38
CA ARG A 630 15.07 26.72 -27.04
C ARG A 630 13.83 26.63 -27.90
N ILE A 631 13.09 27.73 -27.99
CA ILE A 631 11.94 27.87 -28.89
C ILE A 631 12.43 28.51 -30.18
N ASN A 632 12.11 27.88 -31.31
CA ASN A 632 12.34 28.42 -32.65
C ASN A 632 11.03 28.42 -33.44
N GLU A 633 10.95 29.24 -34.48
CA GLU A 633 9.90 29.11 -35.49
C GLU A 633 10.04 27.78 -36.25
N ALA A 634 8.91 27.14 -36.48
CA ALA A 634 8.81 25.97 -37.34
C ALA A 634 8.92 26.45 -38.79
N SER A 635 10.15 26.58 -39.30
CA SER A 635 10.37 26.84 -40.72
C SER A 635 9.69 25.76 -41.57
N ASN A 636 8.97 26.14 -42.63
CA ASN A 636 8.30 25.27 -43.61
C ASN A 636 9.21 24.24 -44.33
N SER A 637 10.49 24.10 -43.95
CA SER A 637 11.38 23.09 -44.47
C SER A 637 11.31 21.81 -43.63
N SER A 638 10.48 20.89 -44.10
CA SER A 638 10.52 19.47 -43.81
C SER A 638 11.88 18.85 -44.18
N LYS A 639 12.90 19.01 -43.34
CA LYS A 639 14.03 18.08 -43.26
C LYS A 639 14.41 17.88 -41.81
N LEU A 640 14.16 16.65 -41.36
CA LEU A 640 14.63 16.08 -40.09
C LEU A 640 16.15 16.23 -39.99
N ASP A 641 16.62 16.70 -38.83
CA ASP A 641 17.87 16.31 -38.19
C ASP A 641 17.60 16.16 -36.69
#